data_AF-A0A507DTJ4-F1
#
_entry.id   AF-A0A507DTJ4-F1
#
_cell.length_a   1.000
_cell.length_b   1.000
_cell.length_c   1.000
_cell.angle_alpha   90.00
_cell.angle_beta   90.00
_cell.angle_gamma   90.00
#
_symmetry.space_group_name_H-M   'P 1'
#
loop_
_entity.id
_entity.type
_entity.pdbx_description
1 polymer ?
#
loop_
_entity_poly.entity_id
_entity_poly.type
_entity_poly.pdbx_seq_one_letter_code
_entity_poly.pdbx_strand_id
1 'polypeptide(L)'
;MCLPLKQSMKISVIEWIVALLPFAVFFTPMSVNAEHGCGHDAKAVSGNAASTGPLRIHADTSSLVNDFDNNSTRLATATALTRFVSNWFGAVLSTKQVSGNLTLTNVTVCGEVTIPDDHLTNGLPDTDVVLYFSMKSSSVCSSGNYVAHAIHCVQDHLDRPIAGNVNLCPSTAFASKVEESDSWSVQSTLQTMIHESTHVLALSASLLPYYRSPTGIPYTPRDANGHPISDVPSTYKIVSVNSQGVTVTKYAFPAMLAKARAWSGCSSLNGIEMESQWGASTAGSHIEKRVFSSDYMTGQATTGVDTDYSEMSLAFFEDSGWYQVDYTYATNPAIGQNSGCGFATTPCLSTPTDTNQILPSNPAFCNGSIPDRCAAGRYSKGYCGVSSSSRDSGTVPAEYRYFNSSLPLNLTDASYKGGYVPLMDYCPTYMPYGSFSSQQGKMNSDCRFASNAPSVNNHGEAYGPSSRCFEHSIGSPSDLFASGCFSVSCYTVPTTGSAAYRVKANGVDVDCGVGGANAPASNGSIYCAPATEICPAGLSVECENGCFARGTCRNNGNTNYCLCKPGFTGLDCSGFGYEFSPAGKVLSNMIARSASSSGATGPSGIDSAAIALMSIVGAVLLLSCCAMAAFYMKGPAGRLKAIHQASGPAGLT
;
A
#
# COMPACT_ATOMS: atom_id res chain seq x y z
N MET A 1 20.82 10.27 -57.47
CA MET A 1 21.50 10.99 -58.58
C MET A 1 20.45 11.76 -59.38
N CYS A 2 20.69 13.06 -59.57
CA CYS A 2 20.15 13.98 -60.59
C CYS A 2 18.66 14.41 -60.59
N LEU A 3 18.48 15.69 -60.26
CA LEU A 3 17.59 16.75 -60.81
C LEU A 3 17.50 16.73 -62.36
N PRO A 4 16.56 17.45 -63.08
CA PRO A 4 16.18 18.86 -62.83
C PRO A 4 14.78 19.43 -63.26
N LEU A 5 14.49 20.61 -62.69
CA LEU A 5 13.79 21.85 -63.14
C LEU A 5 12.96 21.94 -64.45
N LYS A 6 11.80 22.63 -64.38
CA LYS A 6 11.55 23.93 -65.08
C LYS A 6 10.23 24.64 -64.66
N GLN A 7 10.33 25.97 -64.48
CA GLN A 7 9.27 26.97 -64.24
C GLN A 7 8.46 27.33 -65.50
N SER A 8 7.27 27.94 -65.34
CA SER A 8 6.84 29.17 -66.04
C SER A 8 5.57 29.81 -65.41
N MET A 9 5.62 31.13 -65.19
CA MET A 9 4.58 32.04 -64.65
C MET A 9 3.52 32.46 -65.70
N LYS A 10 2.32 32.86 -65.24
CA LYS A 10 1.66 34.14 -65.59
C LYS A 10 0.50 34.47 -64.63
N ILE A 11 0.39 35.74 -64.24
CA ILE A 11 -0.53 36.36 -63.28
C ILE A 11 -1.53 37.26 -64.02
N SER A 12 -2.80 37.34 -63.57
CA SER A 12 -3.63 38.56 -63.61
C SER A 12 -4.95 38.43 -62.80
N VAL A 13 -4.99 39.06 -61.62
CA VAL A 13 -6.01 39.91 -60.93
C VAL A 13 -7.51 39.78 -61.35
N ILE A 14 -8.59 39.74 -60.53
CA ILE A 14 -9.11 40.46 -59.33
C ILE A 14 -10.23 39.56 -58.74
N GLU A 15 -10.21 39.02 -57.50
CA GLU A 15 -10.50 39.55 -56.15
C GLU A 15 -11.93 39.23 -55.61
N TRP A 16 -11.94 38.59 -54.43
CA TRP A 16 -13.01 38.27 -53.44
C TRP A 16 -14.01 37.12 -53.69
N ILE A 17 -13.75 35.97 -53.03
CA ILE A 17 -14.65 35.25 -52.09
C ILE A 17 -14.01 33.90 -51.66
N VAL A 18 -13.84 33.73 -50.34
CA VAL A 18 -13.84 32.48 -49.52
C VAL A 18 -12.80 31.38 -49.80
N ALA A 19 -11.90 31.18 -48.82
CA ALA A 19 -11.69 29.91 -48.09
C ALA A 19 -10.23 29.78 -47.61
N LEU A 20 -10.00 29.63 -46.29
CA LEU A 20 -8.93 28.78 -45.75
C LEU A 20 -9.32 28.25 -44.36
N LEU A 21 -10.15 27.21 -44.37
CA LEU A 21 -10.06 26.08 -43.45
C LEU A 21 -9.57 24.90 -44.31
N PRO A 22 -8.50 24.20 -43.93
CA PRO A 22 -8.27 22.86 -44.45
C PRO A 22 -8.29 21.80 -43.34
N PHE A 23 -9.16 20.81 -43.57
CA PHE A 23 -8.98 19.40 -43.26
C PHE A 23 -8.94 18.99 -41.78
N ALA A 24 -10.15 18.86 -41.24
CA ALA A 24 -10.48 17.81 -40.30
C ALA A 24 -10.15 16.44 -40.93
N VAL A 25 -9.11 15.79 -40.44
CA VAL A 25 -8.95 14.34 -40.56
C VAL A 25 -9.92 13.73 -39.55
N PHE A 26 -10.97 13.10 -40.06
CA PHE A 26 -11.84 12.22 -39.29
C PHE A 26 -11.01 11.06 -38.73
N PHE A 27 -10.52 11.19 -37.50
CA PHE A 27 -10.25 10.04 -36.66
C PHE A 27 -11.59 9.60 -36.05
N THR A 28 -12.24 8.65 -36.72
CA THR A 28 -13.18 7.77 -36.03
C THR A 28 -12.43 7.13 -34.86
N PRO A 29 -12.90 7.23 -33.61
CA PRO A 29 -12.31 6.48 -32.51
C PRO A 29 -12.57 5.00 -32.79
N MET A 30 -11.52 4.26 -33.12
CA MET A 30 -11.55 2.80 -33.00
C MET A 30 -11.63 2.52 -31.50
N SER A 31 -12.84 2.22 -31.03
CA SER A 31 -13.08 1.58 -29.75
C SER A 31 -12.29 0.26 -29.75
N VAL A 32 -11.17 0.24 -29.05
CA VAL A 32 -10.59 -1.04 -28.65
C VAL A 32 -11.45 -1.53 -27.50
N ASN A 33 -12.56 -2.20 -27.84
CA ASN A 33 -13.27 -3.07 -26.94
C ASN A 33 -12.32 -4.23 -26.62
N ALA A 34 -11.49 -4.06 -25.60
CA ALA A 34 -10.99 -5.18 -24.81
C ALA A 34 -12.04 -5.53 -23.75
N GLU A 35 -13.29 -5.76 -24.19
CA GLU A 35 -14.25 -6.55 -23.42
C GLU A 35 -13.81 -8.00 -23.58
N HIS A 36 -12.90 -8.47 -22.73
CA HIS A 36 -12.96 -9.87 -22.36
C HIS A 36 -14.26 -10.04 -21.61
N GLY A 37 -15.20 -10.77 -22.21
CA GLY A 37 -16.54 -11.00 -21.67
C GLY A 37 -16.46 -11.51 -20.24
N CYS A 38 -16.53 -10.58 -19.30
CA CYS A 38 -16.80 -10.88 -17.91
C CYS A 38 -18.31 -11.06 -17.82
N GLY A 39 -18.74 -12.17 -17.21
CA GLY A 39 -20.15 -12.41 -16.93
C GLY A 39 -20.66 -11.36 -15.95
N HIS A 40 -21.06 -10.20 -16.46
CA HIS A 40 -21.71 -9.13 -15.69
C HIS A 40 -23.11 -9.54 -15.18
N ASP A 41 -23.55 -10.77 -15.47
CA ASP A 41 -24.91 -11.28 -15.21
C ASP A 41 -24.97 -12.38 -14.13
N ALA A 42 -23.86 -12.78 -13.52
CA ALA A 42 -23.87 -13.84 -12.51
C ALA A 42 -24.27 -13.28 -11.14
N LYS A 43 -25.58 -13.32 -10.83
CA LYS A 43 -26.11 -13.11 -9.48
C LYS A 43 -26.30 -14.44 -8.78
N ALA A 44 -25.60 -14.69 -7.67
CA ALA A 44 -25.85 -15.88 -6.85
C ALA A 44 -26.95 -15.63 -5.82
N VAL A 45 -27.75 -16.67 -5.57
CA VAL A 45 -28.79 -16.69 -4.53
C VAL A 45 -28.15 -17.16 -3.22
N SER A 46 -27.88 -16.25 -2.29
CA SER A 46 -27.51 -16.66 -0.92
C SER A 46 -28.78 -17.05 -0.16
N GLY A 47 -28.79 -18.20 0.51
CA GLY A 47 -29.86 -18.59 1.43
C GLY A 47 -30.10 -17.53 2.53
N ASN A 48 -31.31 -17.52 3.10
CA ASN A 48 -31.82 -16.59 4.13
C ASN A 48 -30.73 -15.95 5.01
N ALA A 49 -30.74 -14.61 5.11
CA ALA A 49 -29.72 -13.81 5.79
C ALA A 49 -29.33 -14.35 7.18
N ALA A 50 -28.08 -14.77 7.32
CA ALA A 50 -27.50 -15.11 8.62
C ALA A 50 -27.13 -13.84 9.39
N SER A 51 -26.88 -14.00 10.69
CA SER A 51 -26.41 -12.96 11.60
C SER A 51 -25.24 -12.15 11.02
N THR A 52 -25.18 -10.86 11.36
CA THR A 52 -23.99 -10.05 11.08
C THR A 52 -22.81 -10.58 11.87
N GLY A 53 -21.67 -10.77 11.20
CA GLY A 53 -20.45 -11.26 11.83
C GLY A 53 -19.21 -10.92 10.99
N PRO A 54 -18.01 -11.32 11.45
CA PRO A 54 -16.75 -11.12 10.73
C PRO A 54 -16.83 -11.62 9.29
N LEU A 55 -16.24 -10.89 8.34
CA LEU A 55 -16.19 -11.31 6.95
C LEU A 55 -15.36 -12.59 6.81
N ARG A 56 -15.92 -13.63 6.19
CA ARG A 56 -15.23 -14.89 5.95
C ARG A 56 -14.78 -14.96 4.48
N ILE A 57 -13.48 -14.84 4.26
CA ILE A 57 -12.89 -14.92 2.92
C ILE A 57 -12.23 -16.28 2.72
N HIS A 58 -12.72 -17.03 1.73
CA HIS A 58 -11.98 -18.18 1.20
C HIS A 58 -10.94 -17.69 0.20
N ALA A 59 -9.66 -17.75 0.58
CA ALA A 59 -8.56 -17.46 -0.32
C ALA A 59 -8.15 -18.74 -1.07
N ASP A 60 -8.52 -18.82 -2.34
CA ASP A 60 -8.13 -19.93 -3.21
C ASP A 60 -6.75 -19.65 -3.82
N THR A 61 -5.83 -20.59 -3.60
CA THR A 61 -4.45 -20.55 -4.13
C THR A 61 -4.17 -21.69 -5.10
N SER A 62 -5.20 -22.36 -5.62
CA SER A 62 -5.05 -23.56 -6.47
C SER A 62 -4.30 -23.23 -7.77
N SER A 63 -4.54 -22.05 -8.36
CA SER A 63 -3.80 -21.57 -9.54
C SER A 63 -2.30 -21.42 -9.26
N LEU A 64 -1.95 -20.94 -8.06
CA LEU A 64 -0.56 -20.61 -7.70
C LEU A 64 0.37 -21.82 -7.66
N VAL A 65 -0.15 -23.03 -7.44
CA VAL A 65 0.65 -24.28 -7.44
C VAL A 65 1.37 -24.44 -8.77
N ASN A 66 0.63 -24.24 -9.87
CA ASN A 66 1.17 -24.33 -11.22
C ASN A 66 1.94 -23.06 -11.60
N ASP A 67 1.44 -21.89 -11.21
CA ASP A 67 2.08 -20.60 -11.55
C ASP A 67 3.48 -20.43 -10.92
N PHE A 68 3.81 -21.19 -9.87
CA PHE A 68 5.14 -21.20 -9.24
C PHE A 68 6.02 -22.40 -9.64
N ASP A 69 5.74 -23.08 -10.76
CA ASP A 69 6.50 -24.24 -11.23
C ASP A 69 6.67 -25.34 -10.16
N ASN A 70 5.66 -25.53 -9.30
CA ASN A 70 5.71 -26.43 -8.15
C ASN A 70 6.79 -26.09 -7.10
N ASN A 71 7.26 -24.84 -7.03
CA ASN A 71 8.18 -24.38 -5.99
C ASN A 71 7.45 -24.28 -4.64
N SER A 72 7.68 -25.26 -3.77
CA SER A 72 7.00 -25.37 -2.48
C SER A 72 7.23 -24.19 -1.54
N THR A 73 8.42 -23.57 -1.56
CA THR A 73 8.73 -22.39 -0.73
C THR A 73 7.93 -21.16 -1.18
N ARG A 74 7.88 -20.91 -2.50
CA ARG A 74 7.09 -19.80 -3.06
C ARG A 74 5.60 -19.99 -2.83
N LEU A 75 5.12 -21.23 -2.99
CA LEU A 75 3.74 -21.58 -2.70
C LEU A 75 3.40 -21.39 -1.22
N ALA A 76 4.25 -21.82 -0.30
CA ALA A 76 4.05 -21.62 1.13
C ALA A 76 4.00 -20.12 1.49
N THR A 77 4.89 -19.32 0.89
CA THR A 77 4.92 -17.87 1.06
C THR A 77 3.64 -17.21 0.56
N ALA A 78 3.22 -17.54 -0.66
CA ALA A 78 1.97 -17.02 -1.21
C ALA A 78 0.75 -17.46 -0.40
N THR A 79 0.73 -18.70 0.09
CA THR A 79 -0.32 -19.19 0.98
C THR A 79 -0.36 -18.42 2.31
N ALA A 80 0.80 -18.05 2.87
CA ALA A 80 0.87 -17.22 4.07
C ALA A 80 0.31 -15.81 3.80
N LEU A 81 0.70 -15.21 2.68
CA LEU A 81 0.23 -13.89 2.25
C LEU A 81 -1.28 -13.86 1.98
N THR A 82 -1.84 -14.84 1.26
CA THR A 82 -3.29 -14.87 0.99
C THR A 82 -4.10 -15.12 2.27
N ARG A 83 -3.58 -15.96 3.18
CA ARG A 83 -4.16 -16.12 4.52
C ARG A 83 -4.10 -14.82 5.31
N PHE A 84 -3.00 -14.06 5.23
CA PHE A 84 -2.90 -12.75 5.85
C PHE A 84 -4.05 -11.85 5.36
N VAL A 85 -4.25 -11.75 4.05
CA VAL A 85 -5.31 -10.93 3.45
C VAL A 85 -6.68 -11.32 3.98
N SER A 86 -7.03 -12.62 3.96
CA SER A 86 -8.30 -13.12 4.49
C SER A 86 -8.49 -12.74 5.97
N ASN A 87 -7.47 -12.95 6.80
CA ASN A 87 -7.55 -12.66 8.22
C ASN A 87 -7.64 -11.17 8.51
N TRP A 88 -6.91 -10.34 7.77
CA TRP A 88 -6.94 -8.89 7.91
C TRP A 88 -8.34 -8.36 7.58
N PHE A 89 -8.90 -8.71 6.43
CA PHE A 89 -10.26 -8.29 6.08
C PHE A 89 -11.32 -8.87 7.01
N GLY A 90 -11.17 -10.12 7.49
CA GLY A 90 -12.07 -10.68 8.49
C GLY A 90 -12.02 -9.96 9.84
N ALA A 91 -10.91 -9.32 10.17
CA ALA A 91 -10.78 -8.50 11.37
C ALA A 91 -11.28 -7.05 11.18
N VAL A 92 -11.07 -6.48 9.99
CA VAL A 92 -11.43 -5.10 9.66
C VAL A 92 -12.90 -4.98 9.24
N LEU A 93 -13.49 -6.02 8.66
CA LEU A 93 -14.82 -5.99 8.07
C LEU A 93 -15.75 -7.01 8.72
N SER A 94 -16.98 -6.57 8.95
CA SER A 94 -18.12 -7.46 9.24
C SER A 94 -19.17 -7.34 8.14
N THR A 95 -19.94 -8.40 7.91
CA THR A 95 -20.97 -8.42 6.88
C THR A 95 -22.16 -9.29 7.30
N LYS A 96 -23.25 -9.25 6.52
CA LYS A 96 -24.31 -10.25 6.62
C LYS A 96 -23.78 -11.56 6.04
N GLN A 97 -23.55 -12.53 6.90
CA GLN A 97 -22.92 -13.76 6.50
C GLN A 97 -23.84 -14.60 5.59
N VAL A 98 -23.24 -15.29 4.62
CA VAL A 98 -23.93 -16.26 3.78
C VAL A 98 -24.36 -17.45 4.65
N SER A 99 -25.64 -17.80 4.56
CA SER A 99 -26.18 -18.99 5.22
C SER A 99 -25.95 -20.23 4.36
N GLY A 100 -25.33 -21.26 4.94
CA GLY A 100 -24.96 -22.48 4.23
C GLY A 100 -23.68 -22.31 3.40
N ASN A 101 -23.55 -23.11 2.35
CA ASN A 101 -22.40 -23.04 1.45
C ASN A 101 -22.59 -21.92 0.42
N LEU A 102 -21.53 -21.13 0.19
CA LEU A 102 -21.47 -20.19 -0.92
C LEU A 102 -21.28 -20.94 -2.23
N THR A 103 -22.28 -20.89 -3.11
CA THR A 103 -22.23 -21.50 -4.44
C THR A 103 -22.07 -20.41 -5.50
N LEU A 104 -21.14 -20.64 -6.43
CA LEU A 104 -20.98 -19.78 -7.60
C LEU A 104 -21.75 -20.39 -8.77
N THR A 105 -22.71 -19.64 -9.32
CA THR A 105 -23.58 -20.12 -10.40
C THR A 105 -23.35 -19.31 -11.67
N ASN A 106 -23.50 -19.95 -12.84
CA ASN A 106 -23.36 -19.33 -14.16
C ASN A 106 -22.00 -18.66 -14.42
N VAL A 107 -20.95 -19.09 -13.73
CA VAL A 107 -19.57 -18.65 -13.95
C VAL A 107 -18.64 -19.86 -13.88
N THR A 108 -17.69 -19.95 -14.81
CA THR A 108 -16.66 -21.01 -14.84
C THR A 108 -15.25 -20.45 -14.81
N VAL A 109 -15.10 -19.15 -15.09
CA VAL A 109 -13.83 -18.42 -15.10
C VAL A 109 -14.02 -17.14 -14.31
N CYS A 110 -13.05 -16.82 -13.46
CA CYS A 110 -12.99 -15.58 -12.72
C CYS A 110 -11.62 -14.94 -12.95
N GLY A 111 -11.59 -13.86 -13.75
CA GLY A 111 -10.35 -13.25 -14.23
C GLY A 111 -9.44 -14.27 -14.92
N GLU A 112 -8.25 -14.46 -14.39
CA GLU A 112 -7.23 -15.37 -14.92
C GLU A 112 -7.40 -16.83 -14.45
N VAL A 113 -8.41 -17.14 -13.62
CA VAL A 113 -8.57 -18.43 -12.94
C VAL A 113 -9.80 -19.19 -13.43
N THR A 114 -9.61 -20.46 -13.79
CA THR A 114 -10.72 -21.41 -13.93
C THR A 114 -11.21 -21.81 -12.54
N ILE A 115 -12.49 -21.61 -12.27
CA ILE A 115 -13.07 -21.91 -10.96
C ILE A 115 -13.06 -23.44 -10.74
N PRO A 116 -12.57 -23.94 -9.58
CA PRO A 116 -12.65 -25.37 -9.26
C PRO A 116 -14.08 -25.90 -9.27
N ASP A 117 -14.29 -27.07 -9.88
CA ASP A 117 -15.62 -27.69 -10.00
C ASP A 117 -16.34 -27.88 -8.64
N ASP A 118 -15.57 -28.11 -7.57
CA ASP A 118 -16.11 -28.26 -6.21
C ASP A 118 -16.81 -26.98 -5.72
N HIS A 119 -16.30 -25.80 -6.09
CA HIS A 119 -16.88 -24.51 -5.72
C HIS A 119 -18.22 -24.25 -6.46
N LEU A 120 -18.38 -24.87 -7.64
CA LEU A 120 -19.60 -24.80 -8.44
C LEU A 120 -20.65 -25.82 -7.99
N THR A 121 -20.21 -27.03 -7.63
CA THR A 121 -21.09 -28.18 -7.37
C THR A 121 -21.50 -28.30 -5.91
N ASN A 122 -20.54 -28.27 -4.98
CA ASN A 122 -20.78 -28.43 -3.55
C ASN A 122 -20.86 -27.08 -2.81
N GLY A 123 -20.21 -26.06 -3.36
CA GLY A 123 -20.09 -24.74 -2.75
C GLY A 123 -19.17 -24.74 -1.53
N LEU A 124 -18.78 -23.55 -1.10
CA LEU A 124 -17.81 -23.36 -0.04
C LEU A 124 -18.50 -23.13 1.31
N PRO A 125 -18.27 -23.98 2.33
CA PRO A 125 -18.79 -23.73 3.66
C PRO A 125 -18.10 -22.53 4.29
N ASP A 126 -18.76 -21.91 5.28
CA ASP A 126 -18.21 -20.82 6.08
C ASP A 126 -17.54 -19.69 5.28
N THR A 127 -18.12 -19.36 4.13
CA THR A 127 -17.52 -18.43 3.18
C THR A 127 -18.56 -17.39 2.76
N ASP A 128 -18.16 -16.12 2.81
CA ASP A 128 -18.98 -14.99 2.33
C ASP A 128 -18.47 -14.47 0.98
N VAL A 129 -17.16 -14.50 0.78
CA VAL A 129 -16.48 -14.08 -0.45
C VAL A 129 -15.35 -15.05 -0.78
N VAL A 130 -15.17 -15.37 -2.06
CA VAL A 130 -14.00 -16.12 -2.56
C VAL A 130 -13.05 -15.17 -3.27
N LEU A 131 -11.77 -15.18 -2.88
CA LEU A 131 -10.70 -14.51 -3.61
C LEU A 131 -9.80 -15.55 -4.27
N TYR A 132 -9.79 -15.58 -5.60
CA TYR A 132 -8.91 -16.43 -6.39
C TYR A 132 -7.60 -15.70 -6.65
N PHE A 133 -6.50 -16.21 -6.08
CA PHE A 133 -5.18 -15.66 -6.32
C PHE A 133 -4.47 -16.40 -7.45
N SER A 134 -3.87 -15.65 -8.36
CA SER A 134 -3.11 -16.19 -9.49
C SER A 134 -1.86 -15.37 -9.77
N MET A 135 -0.93 -15.95 -10.54
CA MET A 135 0.23 -15.23 -11.04
C MET A 135 0.42 -15.56 -12.52
N LYS A 136 -0.43 -14.97 -13.37
CA LYS A 136 -0.45 -15.20 -14.82
C LYS A 136 -0.05 -13.97 -15.60
N SER A 137 0.62 -14.19 -16.72
CA SER A 137 1.01 -13.13 -17.65
C SER A 137 -0.20 -12.69 -18.49
N SER A 138 -1.04 -11.83 -17.90
CA SER A 138 -2.20 -11.23 -18.58
C SER A 138 -1.79 -10.12 -19.56
N SER A 139 -2.74 -9.64 -20.37
CA SER A 139 -2.57 -8.46 -21.21
C SER A 139 -2.26 -7.20 -20.38
N VAL A 140 -2.87 -7.08 -19.19
CA VAL A 140 -2.59 -6.01 -18.22
C VAL A 140 -1.13 -6.07 -17.78
N CYS A 141 -0.66 -7.24 -17.37
CA CYS A 141 0.74 -7.45 -16.95
C CYS A 141 1.75 -7.23 -18.10
N SER A 142 1.33 -7.50 -19.34
CA SER A 142 2.18 -7.34 -20.53
C SER A 142 2.39 -5.87 -20.92
N SER A 143 1.57 -4.94 -20.40
CA SER A 143 1.75 -3.50 -20.64
C SER A 143 2.93 -2.89 -19.88
N GLY A 144 3.50 -3.60 -18.90
CA GLY A 144 4.71 -3.23 -18.16
C GLY A 144 4.53 -2.20 -17.03
N ASN A 145 3.32 -1.70 -16.83
CA ASN A 145 3.05 -0.62 -15.86
C ASN A 145 2.36 -1.08 -14.56
N TYR A 146 1.97 -2.35 -14.47
CA TYR A 146 1.18 -2.88 -13.34
C TYR A 146 1.93 -3.99 -12.62
N VAL A 147 1.91 -3.95 -11.29
CA VAL A 147 2.48 -5.00 -10.41
C VAL A 147 1.47 -6.12 -10.13
N ALA A 148 0.19 -5.79 -10.16
CA ALA A 148 -0.93 -6.69 -10.00
C ALA A 148 -2.18 -6.04 -10.62
N HIS A 149 -3.25 -6.81 -10.73
CA HIS A 149 -4.58 -6.29 -11.04
C HIS A 149 -5.64 -7.21 -10.43
N ALA A 150 -6.83 -6.67 -10.21
CA ALA A 150 -7.96 -7.44 -9.71
C ALA A 150 -9.28 -7.11 -10.40
N ILE A 151 -10.20 -8.08 -10.30
CA ILE A 151 -11.53 -7.98 -10.86
C ILE A 151 -12.53 -8.75 -10.00
N HIS A 152 -13.73 -8.21 -9.80
CA HIS A 152 -14.85 -8.97 -9.26
C HIS A 152 -15.54 -9.74 -10.39
N CYS A 153 -16.00 -10.95 -10.10
CA CYS A 153 -16.54 -11.87 -11.10
C CYS A 153 -18.03 -12.15 -10.89
N VAL A 154 -18.49 -12.14 -9.63
CA VAL A 154 -19.86 -12.51 -9.26
C VAL A 154 -20.32 -11.60 -8.13
N GLN A 155 -21.57 -11.18 -8.18
CA GLN A 155 -22.25 -10.46 -7.11
C GLN A 155 -23.42 -11.29 -6.56
N ASP A 156 -23.85 -11.01 -5.33
CA ASP A 156 -25.11 -11.56 -4.81
C ASP A 156 -26.32 -10.70 -5.20
N HIS A 157 -27.51 -11.15 -4.83
CA HIS A 157 -28.77 -10.43 -5.06
C HIS A 157 -28.87 -9.04 -4.40
N LEU A 158 -27.96 -8.70 -3.48
CA LEU A 158 -27.84 -7.39 -2.85
C LEU A 158 -26.68 -6.57 -3.43
N ASP A 159 -26.19 -6.98 -4.61
CA ASP A 159 -25.09 -6.39 -5.35
C ASP A 159 -23.71 -6.51 -4.70
N ARG A 160 -23.57 -7.26 -3.59
CA ARG A 160 -22.27 -7.44 -2.94
C ARG A 160 -21.39 -8.39 -3.76
N PRO A 161 -20.13 -8.05 -4.05
CA PRO A 161 -19.18 -9.00 -4.65
C PRO A 161 -18.98 -10.22 -3.75
N ILE A 162 -19.10 -11.41 -4.35
CA ILE A 162 -18.93 -12.70 -3.65
C ILE A 162 -17.83 -13.57 -4.26
N ALA A 163 -17.32 -13.21 -5.43
CA ALA A 163 -16.13 -13.82 -6.00
C ALA A 163 -15.33 -12.79 -6.80
N GLY A 164 -14.00 -12.89 -6.74
CA GLY A 164 -13.12 -12.12 -7.60
C GLY A 164 -11.74 -12.75 -7.73
N ASN A 165 -10.97 -12.27 -8.70
CA ASN A 165 -9.61 -12.70 -8.96
C ASN A 165 -8.64 -11.56 -8.66
N VAL A 166 -7.57 -11.90 -7.94
CA VAL A 166 -6.41 -11.05 -7.70
C VAL A 166 -5.22 -11.70 -8.42
N ASN A 167 -4.78 -11.08 -9.51
CA ASN A 167 -3.68 -11.59 -10.32
C ASN A 167 -2.41 -10.76 -10.09
N LEU A 168 -1.34 -11.44 -9.69
CA LEU A 168 -0.01 -10.87 -9.51
C LEU A 168 0.77 -10.97 -10.82
N CYS A 169 1.40 -9.88 -11.26
CA CYS A 169 2.08 -9.88 -12.55
C CYS A 169 3.46 -10.57 -12.48
N PRO A 170 3.69 -11.69 -13.22
CA PRO A 170 4.94 -12.46 -13.11
C PRO A 170 6.18 -11.69 -13.58
N SER A 171 6.00 -10.79 -14.55
CA SER A 171 7.06 -9.96 -15.13
C SER A 171 7.59 -8.88 -14.18
N THR A 172 6.90 -8.65 -13.06
CA THR A 172 7.29 -7.61 -12.12
C THR A 172 8.19 -8.15 -11.03
N ALA A 173 8.99 -7.22 -10.49
CA ALA A 173 9.85 -7.52 -9.36
C ALA A 173 9.07 -7.99 -8.13
N PHE A 174 7.73 -8.00 -8.10
CA PHE A 174 6.96 -8.61 -7.01
C PHE A 174 7.42 -10.05 -6.75
N ALA A 175 7.46 -10.90 -7.80
CA ALA A 175 7.87 -12.30 -7.71
C ALA A 175 9.32 -12.51 -7.19
N SER A 176 10.22 -11.56 -7.47
CA SER A 176 11.61 -11.58 -7.01
C SER A 176 11.86 -10.78 -5.73
N LYS A 177 10.90 -9.95 -5.31
CA LYS A 177 10.98 -9.11 -4.11
C LYS A 177 10.34 -9.75 -2.91
N VAL A 178 9.46 -10.76 -3.03
CA VAL A 178 8.86 -11.43 -1.86
C VAL A 178 9.96 -12.08 -1.01
N GLU A 179 10.39 -11.36 0.04
CA GLU A 179 11.51 -11.72 0.90
C GLU A 179 11.12 -11.38 2.33
N GLU A 180 10.77 -12.41 3.11
CA GLU A 180 10.25 -12.22 4.47
C GLU A 180 11.28 -11.60 5.42
N SER A 181 12.58 -11.76 5.12
CA SER A 181 13.69 -11.16 5.86
C SER A 181 13.84 -9.65 5.62
N ASP A 182 13.14 -9.07 4.64
CA ASP A 182 13.13 -7.63 4.38
C ASP A 182 11.78 -7.00 4.75
N SER A 183 11.77 -6.18 5.81
CA SER A 183 10.56 -5.53 6.30
C SER A 183 9.89 -4.61 5.26
N TRP A 184 10.67 -4.02 4.34
CA TRP A 184 10.12 -3.19 3.26
C TRP A 184 9.48 -4.03 2.16
N SER A 185 10.06 -5.20 1.87
CA SER A 185 9.46 -6.19 0.98
C SER A 185 8.11 -6.67 1.54
N VAL A 186 8.08 -7.09 2.81
CA VAL A 186 6.87 -7.58 3.48
C VAL A 186 5.76 -6.53 3.40
N GLN A 187 6.05 -5.29 3.77
CA GLN A 187 5.07 -4.19 3.73
C GLN A 187 4.54 -3.94 2.32
N SER A 188 5.43 -3.82 1.32
CA SER A 188 5.02 -3.54 -0.07
C SER A 188 4.19 -4.67 -0.68
N THR A 189 4.53 -5.92 -0.36
CA THR A 189 3.84 -7.12 -0.83
C THR A 189 2.42 -7.17 -0.27
N LEU A 190 2.27 -7.00 1.04
CA LEU A 190 0.97 -7.01 1.70
C LEU A 190 0.11 -5.80 1.29
N GLN A 191 0.71 -4.62 1.15
CA GLN A 191 0.01 -3.44 0.64
C GLN A 191 -0.60 -3.72 -0.74
N THR A 192 0.18 -4.30 -1.67
CA THR A 192 -0.30 -4.64 -3.01
C THR A 192 -1.46 -5.63 -2.94
N MET A 193 -1.33 -6.72 -2.17
CA MET A 193 -2.38 -7.74 -2.11
C MET A 193 -3.67 -7.24 -1.45
N ILE A 194 -3.57 -6.39 -0.42
CA ILE A 194 -4.72 -5.75 0.22
C ILE A 194 -5.37 -4.71 -0.71
N HIS A 195 -4.56 -3.95 -1.46
CA HIS A 195 -5.02 -2.99 -2.46
C HIS A 195 -5.87 -3.68 -3.53
N GLU A 196 -5.33 -4.70 -4.18
CA GLU A 196 -6.03 -5.43 -5.23
C GLU A 196 -7.28 -6.15 -4.71
N SER A 197 -7.20 -6.72 -3.52
CA SER A 197 -8.39 -7.32 -2.88
C SER A 197 -9.46 -6.27 -2.56
N THR A 198 -9.08 -5.03 -2.26
CA THR A 198 -10.03 -3.93 -2.06
C THR A 198 -10.78 -3.58 -3.34
N HIS A 199 -10.13 -3.66 -4.51
CA HIS A 199 -10.81 -3.50 -5.80
C HIS A 199 -11.89 -4.56 -6.02
N VAL A 200 -11.65 -5.80 -5.62
CA VAL A 200 -12.67 -6.86 -5.68
C VAL A 200 -13.84 -6.56 -4.74
N LEU A 201 -13.53 -6.11 -3.52
CA LEU A 201 -14.51 -6.08 -2.44
C LEU A 201 -15.38 -4.83 -2.42
N ALA A 202 -14.83 -3.65 -2.75
CA ALA A 202 -15.56 -2.40 -2.57
C ALA A 202 -15.20 -1.31 -3.60
N LEU A 203 -13.92 -1.00 -3.79
CA LEU A 203 -13.52 0.22 -4.49
C LEU A 203 -13.08 -0.10 -5.92
N SER A 204 -14.02 -0.10 -6.85
CA SER A 204 -13.76 -0.16 -8.30
C SER A 204 -14.77 0.71 -9.02
N ALA A 205 -14.37 1.36 -10.13
CA ALA A 205 -15.28 2.12 -10.98
C ALA A 205 -16.55 1.32 -11.38
N SER A 206 -16.41 0.01 -11.58
CA SER A 206 -17.50 -0.91 -11.92
C SER A 206 -18.41 -1.28 -10.73
N LEU A 207 -17.94 -1.12 -9.49
CA LEU A 207 -18.71 -1.42 -8.27
C LEU A 207 -19.44 -0.21 -7.71
N LEU A 208 -18.94 1.01 -7.93
CA LEU A 208 -19.51 2.23 -7.37
C LEU A 208 -20.99 2.47 -7.77
N PRO A 209 -21.43 2.22 -9.02
CA PRO A 209 -22.85 2.28 -9.37
C PRO A 209 -23.73 1.29 -8.57
N TYR A 210 -23.14 0.22 -8.03
CA TYR A 210 -23.85 -0.81 -7.28
C TYR A 210 -24.04 -0.49 -5.80
N TYR A 211 -23.45 0.59 -5.27
CA TYR A 211 -23.54 0.93 -3.86
C TYR A 211 -24.98 1.16 -3.39
N ARG A 212 -25.21 0.82 -2.12
CA ARG A 212 -26.49 0.94 -1.45
C ARG A 212 -26.35 1.79 -0.20
N SER A 213 -27.39 2.55 0.11
CA SER A 213 -27.51 3.24 1.39
C SER A 213 -27.50 2.24 2.56
N PRO A 214 -27.26 2.69 3.80
CA PRO A 214 -27.32 1.82 4.99
C PRO A 214 -28.67 1.10 5.18
N THR A 215 -29.74 1.61 4.57
CA THR A 215 -31.08 0.99 4.57
C THR A 215 -31.27 -0.07 3.48
N GLY A 216 -30.26 -0.31 2.64
CA GLY A 216 -30.27 -1.25 1.53
C GLY A 216 -30.82 -0.70 0.21
N ILE A 217 -31.24 0.57 0.17
CA ILE A 217 -31.75 1.23 -1.04
C ILE A 217 -30.57 1.56 -1.97
N PRO A 218 -30.55 1.11 -3.23
CA PRO A 218 -29.54 1.50 -4.22
C PRO A 218 -29.44 3.01 -4.39
N TYR A 219 -28.21 3.54 -4.42
CA TYR A 219 -28.01 4.95 -4.77
C TYR A 219 -28.31 5.21 -6.24
N THR A 220 -27.96 4.26 -7.10
CA THR A 220 -28.22 4.31 -8.55
C THR A 220 -29.49 3.54 -8.88
N PRO A 221 -30.43 4.10 -9.66
CA PRO A 221 -31.64 3.39 -10.07
C PRO A 221 -31.33 2.08 -10.81
N ARG A 222 -32.22 1.09 -10.66
CA ARG A 222 -32.06 -0.25 -11.23
C ARG A 222 -33.07 -0.53 -12.34
N ASP A 223 -32.68 -1.35 -13.31
CA ASP A 223 -33.59 -1.92 -14.30
C ASP A 223 -34.38 -3.11 -13.72
N ALA A 224 -35.19 -3.76 -14.56
CA ALA A 224 -35.97 -4.94 -14.17
C ALA A 224 -35.11 -6.15 -13.77
N ASN A 225 -33.84 -6.20 -14.21
CA ASN A 225 -32.87 -7.25 -13.88
C ASN A 225 -32.04 -6.89 -12.64
N GLY A 226 -32.28 -5.71 -12.06
CA GLY A 226 -31.55 -5.21 -10.90
C GLY A 226 -30.15 -4.68 -11.23
N HIS A 227 -29.88 -4.28 -12.48
CA HIS A 227 -28.63 -3.65 -12.90
C HIS A 227 -28.76 -2.11 -12.87
N PRO A 228 -27.69 -1.36 -12.56
CA PRO A 228 -27.67 0.09 -12.66
C PRO A 228 -28.02 0.53 -14.09
N ILE A 229 -29.00 1.42 -14.25
CA ILE A 229 -29.39 1.97 -15.57
C ILE A 229 -28.50 3.12 -16.03
N SER A 230 -27.64 3.62 -15.14
CA SER A 230 -26.78 4.76 -15.36
C SER A 230 -25.53 4.65 -14.50
N ASP A 231 -24.60 5.57 -14.71
CA ASP A 231 -23.52 5.85 -13.77
C ASP A 231 -24.06 6.38 -12.43
N VAL A 232 -23.17 6.49 -11.44
CA VAL A 232 -23.45 7.05 -10.11
C VAL A 232 -24.10 8.44 -10.24
N PRO A 233 -25.22 8.72 -9.53
CA PRO A 233 -25.90 10.01 -9.61
C PRO A 233 -24.99 11.18 -9.23
N SER A 234 -25.25 12.36 -9.82
CA SER A 234 -24.45 13.58 -9.60
C SER A 234 -24.41 14.07 -8.15
N THR A 235 -25.37 13.66 -7.32
CA THR A 235 -25.36 13.87 -5.86
C THR A 235 -24.16 13.20 -5.19
N TYR A 236 -23.70 12.07 -5.72
CA TYR A 236 -22.60 11.27 -5.16
C TYR A 236 -21.36 11.25 -6.06
N LYS A 237 -21.49 11.56 -7.36
CA LYS A 237 -20.37 11.68 -8.31
C LYS A 237 -20.31 13.10 -8.88
N ILE A 238 -19.34 13.88 -8.42
CA ILE A 238 -19.15 15.26 -8.82
C ILE A 238 -18.00 15.32 -9.82
N VAL A 239 -18.26 15.82 -11.02
CA VAL A 239 -17.22 16.11 -12.01
C VAL A 239 -17.05 17.63 -12.07
N SER A 240 -15.81 18.10 -11.92
CA SER A 240 -15.49 19.53 -11.92
C SER A 240 -14.15 19.78 -12.61
N VAL A 241 -13.91 21.02 -13.01
CA VAL A 241 -12.60 21.44 -13.53
C VAL A 241 -11.86 22.20 -12.42
N ASN A 242 -10.64 21.79 -12.10
CA ASN A 242 -9.84 22.47 -11.08
C ASN A 242 -9.20 23.75 -11.63
N SER A 243 -8.49 24.51 -10.77
CA SER A 243 -7.84 25.76 -11.16
C SER A 243 -6.77 25.63 -12.25
N GLN A 244 -6.24 24.42 -12.48
CA GLN A 244 -5.26 24.10 -13.50
C GLN A 244 -5.91 23.68 -14.83
N GLY A 245 -7.24 23.68 -14.93
CA GLY A 245 -7.96 23.25 -16.13
C GLY A 245 -8.12 21.74 -16.26
N VAL A 246 -7.78 20.96 -15.22
CA VAL A 246 -7.88 19.50 -15.21
C VAL A 246 -9.29 19.09 -14.78
N THR A 247 -9.90 18.16 -15.53
CA THR A 247 -11.18 17.55 -15.15
C THR A 247 -10.94 16.53 -14.06
N VAL A 248 -11.54 16.75 -12.89
CA VAL A 248 -11.42 15.88 -11.72
C VAL A 248 -12.76 15.25 -11.39
N THR A 249 -12.73 13.99 -10.98
CA THR A 249 -13.90 13.26 -10.48
C THR A 249 -13.81 13.16 -8.98
N LYS A 250 -14.90 13.45 -8.28
CA LYS A 250 -15.00 13.34 -6.83
C LYS A 250 -16.18 12.47 -6.47
N TYR A 251 -16.02 11.60 -5.47
CA TYR A 251 -17.15 10.90 -4.88
C TYR A 251 -17.54 11.54 -3.54
N ALA A 252 -18.84 11.58 -3.25
CA ALA A 252 -19.43 12.27 -2.10
C ALA A 252 -20.36 11.36 -1.30
N PHE A 253 -20.00 10.08 -1.17
CA PHE A 253 -20.74 9.16 -0.33
C PHE A 253 -20.61 9.54 1.17
N PRO A 254 -21.64 9.28 2.00
CA PRO A 254 -21.75 9.88 3.32
C PRO A 254 -20.57 9.59 4.27
N ALA A 255 -20.15 8.33 4.41
CA ALA A 255 -19.14 7.94 5.40
C ALA A 255 -17.76 8.47 5.01
N MET A 256 -17.34 8.22 3.76
CA MET A 256 -16.03 8.63 3.26
C MET A 256 -15.88 10.15 3.22
N LEU A 257 -16.94 10.90 2.87
CA LEU A 257 -16.91 12.36 2.93
C LEU A 257 -16.79 12.87 4.37
N ALA A 258 -17.49 12.25 5.33
CA ALA A 258 -17.36 12.61 6.73
C ALA A 258 -15.94 12.37 7.26
N LYS A 259 -15.33 11.22 6.92
CA LYS A 259 -13.93 10.91 7.28
C LYS A 259 -12.95 11.89 6.66
N ALA A 260 -13.09 12.19 5.36
CA ALA A 260 -12.22 13.15 4.68
C ALA A 260 -12.32 14.58 5.25
N ARG A 261 -13.54 15.03 5.61
CA ARG A 261 -13.74 16.34 6.28
C ARG A 261 -13.09 16.39 7.65
N ALA A 262 -13.25 15.33 8.45
CA ALA A 262 -12.66 15.23 9.78
C ALA A 262 -11.13 15.20 9.72
N TRP A 263 -10.56 14.38 8.83
CA TRP A 263 -9.12 14.26 8.65
C TRP A 263 -8.47 15.56 8.16
N SER A 264 -9.05 16.19 7.12
CA SER A 264 -8.48 17.42 6.53
C SER A 264 -8.73 18.67 7.36
N GLY A 265 -9.66 18.64 8.32
CA GLY A 265 -10.15 19.83 9.02
C GLY A 265 -10.94 20.78 8.12
N CYS A 266 -11.48 20.29 6.99
CA CYS A 266 -12.24 21.09 6.01
C CYS A 266 -13.71 20.66 5.99
N SER A 267 -14.58 21.37 6.72
CA SER A 267 -16.02 21.06 6.76
C SER A 267 -16.75 21.28 5.42
N SER A 268 -16.23 22.15 4.56
CA SER A 268 -16.81 22.46 3.24
C SER A 268 -16.32 21.56 2.11
N LEU A 269 -15.47 20.56 2.39
CA LEU A 269 -15.04 19.59 1.38
C LEU A 269 -16.28 18.94 0.78
N ASN A 270 -16.37 18.84 -0.55
CA ASN A 270 -17.58 18.37 -1.24
C ASN A 270 -17.45 16.94 -1.79
N GLY A 271 -16.28 16.32 -1.69
CA GLY A 271 -16.02 14.96 -2.11
C GLY A 271 -14.55 14.57 -1.93
N ILE A 272 -14.28 13.27 -2.01
CA ILE A 272 -12.93 12.71 -2.16
C ILE A 272 -12.58 12.72 -3.64
N GLU A 273 -11.48 13.37 -4.00
CA GLU A 273 -10.96 13.37 -5.36
C GLU A 273 -10.38 12.00 -5.71
N MET A 274 -10.70 11.55 -6.92
CA MET A 274 -10.24 10.30 -7.49
C MET A 274 -9.16 10.60 -8.52
N GLU A 275 -8.21 9.69 -8.63
CA GLU A 275 -7.10 9.78 -9.55
C GLU A 275 -7.58 10.09 -10.97
N SER A 276 -6.95 11.05 -11.65
CA SER A 276 -7.34 11.49 -12.99
C SER A 276 -6.34 11.06 -14.07
N GLN A 277 -5.13 10.68 -13.66
CA GLN A 277 -4.04 10.29 -14.54
C GLN A 277 -4.14 8.82 -14.98
N TRP A 278 -3.46 8.50 -16.08
CA TRP A 278 -3.24 7.14 -16.62
C TRP A 278 -4.49 6.41 -17.19
N GLY A 279 -5.60 7.13 -17.38
CA GLY A 279 -6.74 6.67 -18.18
C GLY A 279 -7.79 5.86 -17.41
N ALA A 280 -8.69 5.19 -18.14
CA ALA A 280 -9.92 4.59 -17.58
C ALA A 280 -9.68 3.47 -16.54
N SER A 281 -8.54 2.77 -16.59
CA SER A 281 -8.20 1.72 -15.63
C SER A 281 -7.80 2.29 -14.26
N THR A 282 -7.33 3.52 -14.21
CA THR A 282 -6.92 4.21 -12.98
C THR A 282 -8.02 5.16 -12.50
N ALA A 283 -8.67 5.86 -13.43
CA ALA A 283 -9.65 6.89 -13.15
C ALA A 283 -10.92 6.35 -12.50
N GLY A 284 -11.18 6.81 -11.28
CA GLY A 284 -12.38 6.44 -10.51
C GLY A 284 -12.27 5.14 -9.69
N SER A 285 -11.14 4.44 -9.75
CA SER A 285 -10.86 3.25 -8.91
C SER A 285 -9.79 3.51 -7.83
N HIS A 286 -9.05 4.61 -7.92
CA HIS A 286 -8.03 5.01 -6.95
C HIS A 286 -8.35 6.39 -6.38
N ILE A 287 -8.04 6.59 -5.11
CA ILE A 287 -8.12 7.93 -4.53
C ILE A 287 -6.91 8.77 -4.93
N GLU A 288 -7.11 10.08 -5.06
CA GLU A 288 -6.11 11.03 -5.56
C GLU A 288 -4.83 11.02 -4.74
N LYS A 289 -3.71 10.61 -5.34
CA LYS A 289 -2.45 10.48 -4.60
C LYS A 289 -1.93 11.83 -4.14
N ARG A 290 -2.11 12.92 -4.90
CA ARG A 290 -1.71 14.27 -4.46
C ARG A 290 -2.27 14.62 -3.08
N VAL A 291 -3.51 14.22 -2.82
CA VAL A 291 -4.24 14.54 -1.58
C VAL A 291 -3.99 13.50 -0.51
N PHE A 292 -4.03 12.20 -0.84
CA PHE A 292 -4.00 11.13 0.17
C PHE A 292 -2.64 10.42 0.30
N SER A 293 -1.65 10.83 -0.48
CA SER A 293 -0.21 10.52 -0.37
C SER A 293 0.14 9.05 -0.12
N SER A 294 0.22 8.63 1.16
CA SER A 294 0.62 7.31 1.64
C SER A 294 -0.53 6.31 1.74
N ASP A 295 -1.76 6.71 1.40
CA ASP A 295 -2.90 5.82 1.44
C ASP A 295 -2.74 4.61 0.49
N TYR A 296 -3.12 3.45 1.00
CA TYR A 296 -2.93 2.18 0.33
C TYR A 296 -3.72 2.04 -0.98
N MET A 297 -4.79 2.80 -1.21
CA MET A 297 -5.62 2.83 -2.44
C MET A 297 -5.24 3.95 -3.41
N THR A 298 -4.09 4.59 -3.23
CA THR A 298 -3.50 5.44 -4.28
C THR A 298 -2.92 4.58 -5.41
N GLY A 299 -2.97 5.06 -6.66
CA GLY A 299 -2.57 4.27 -7.83
C GLY A 299 -1.06 4.04 -7.99
N GLN A 300 -0.23 4.52 -7.06
CA GLN A 300 1.23 4.38 -7.10
C GLN A 300 1.82 4.40 -5.70
N ALA A 301 2.54 3.35 -5.32
CA ALA A 301 3.33 3.33 -4.10
C ALA A 301 4.60 4.20 -4.24
N THR A 302 5.07 4.76 -3.13
CA THR A 302 6.31 5.55 -3.07
C THR A 302 7.32 4.83 -2.21
N THR A 303 8.46 4.43 -2.78
CA THR A 303 9.53 3.74 -2.07
C THR A 303 9.98 4.54 -0.85
N GLY A 304 10.08 3.88 0.31
CA GLY A 304 10.54 4.49 1.56
C GLY A 304 9.50 5.32 2.30
N VAL A 305 8.25 5.33 1.83
CA VAL A 305 7.10 5.89 2.55
C VAL A 305 6.26 4.73 3.07
N ASP A 306 6.01 4.71 4.37
CA ASP A 306 5.15 3.70 4.99
C ASP A 306 3.72 3.82 4.48
N THR A 307 3.08 2.68 4.18
CA THR A 307 1.67 2.63 3.78
C THR A 307 0.74 2.98 4.95
N ASP A 308 -0.32 3.72 4.62
CA ASP A 308 -1.44 4.03 5.51
C ASP A 308 -2.74 3.37 5.03
N TYR A 309 -3.44 2.70 5.94
CA TYR A 309 -4.75 2.10 5.69
C TYR A 309 -5.82 3.07 6.18
N SER A 310 -6.09 4.13 5.42
CA SER A 310 -6.84 5.27 5.94
C SER A 310 -8.31 5.00 6.18
N GLU A 311 -8.90 5.79 7.07
CA GLU A 311 -10.34 5.82 7.26
C GLU A 311 -11.09 6.22 5.98
N MET A 312 -10.46 7.02 5.10
CA MET A 312 -11.06 7.46 3.83
C MET A 312 -11.26 6.27 2.88
N SER A 313 -10.22 5.46 2.69
CA SER A 313 -10.28 4.27 1.84
C SER A 313 -11.15 3.18 2.45
N LEU A 314 -11.03 2.95 3.76
CA LEU A 314 -11.87 1.96 4.44
C LEU A 314 -13.36 2.36 4.43
N ALA A 315 -13.69 3.66 4.41
CA ALA A 315 -15.07 4.11 4.34
C ALA A 315 -15.80 3.75 3.04
N PHE A 316 -15.10 3.43 1.95
CA PHE A 316 -15.76 2.88 0.75
C PHE A 316 -16.42 1.52 1.03
N PHE A 317 -15.88 0.71 1.95
CA PHE A 317 -16.53 -0.53 2.36
C PHE A 317 -17.84 -0.26 3.10
N GLU A 318 -17.88 0.76 3.97
CA GLU A 318 -19.11 1.16 4.67
C GLU A 318 -20.14 1.76 3.69
N ASP A 319 -19.71 2.68 2.84
CA ASP A 319 -20.57 3.36 1.85
C ASP A 319 -21.10 2.42 0.76
N SER A 320 -20.45 1.27 0.54
CA SER A 320 -20.98 0.23 -0.35
C SER A 320 -22.33 -0.34 0.13
N GLY A 321 -22.59 -0.26 1.43
CA GLY A 321 -23.73 -0.90 2.09
C GLY A 321 -23.56 -2.40 2.31
N TRP A 322 -22.40 -2.97 1.97
CA TRP A 322 -22.12 -4.40 2.05
C TRP A 322 -21.38 -4.81 3.34
N TYR A 323 -20.64 -3.88 3.93
CA TYR A 323 -19.78 -4.15 5.09
C TYR A 323 -19.96 -3.11 6.19
N GLN A 324 -19.63 -3.51 7.42
CA GLN A 324 -19.34 -2.63 8.53
C GLN A 324 -17.83 -2.63 8.76
N VAL A 325 -17.26 -1.47 9.08
CA VAL A 325 -15.81 -1.28 9.18
C VAL A 325 -15.41 -1.07 10.64
N ASP A 326 -14.43 -1.84 11.08
CA ASP A 326 -13.71 -1.56 12.32
C ASP A 326 -12.55 -0.58 12.05
N TYR A 327 -12.86 0.72 12.20
CA TYR A 327 -11.87 1.78 12.03
C TYR A 327 -10.75 1.77 13.08
N THR A 328 -10.77 0.88 14.08
CA THR A 328 -9.63 0.74 15.00
C THR A 328 -8.36 0.30 14.28
N TYR A 329 -8.46 -0.36 13.13
CA TYR A 329 -7.32 -0.75 12.29
C TYR A 329 -6.84 0.35 11.35
N ALA A 330 -7.56 1.48 11.27
CA ALA A 330 -7.23 2.55 10.34
C ALA A 330 -5.98 3.34 10.79
N THR A 331 -5.15 3.71 9.83
CA THR A 331 -4.06 4.69 10.01
C THR A 331 -4.15 5.73 8.91
N ASN A 332 -4.25 7.01 9.28
CA ASN A 332 -4.43 8.08 8.31
C ASN A 332 -3.09 8.68 7.85
N PRO A 333 -2.99 9.13 6.59
CA PRO A 333 -1.84 9.89 6.10
C PRO A 333 -1.59 11.14 6.96
N ALA A 334 -0.32 11.35 7.33
CA ALA A 334 0.08 12.54 8.08
C ALA A 334 0.03 13.80 7.21
N ILE A 335 0.45 13.68 5.94
CA ILE A 335 0.36 14.77 4.96
C ILE A 335 -1.10 15.06 4.66
N GLY A 336 -1.54 16.31 4.83
CA GLY A 336 -2.92 16.73 4.56
C GLY A 336 -3.84 16.74 5.79
N GLN A 337 -3.42 16.09 6.88
CA GLN A 337 -4.16 16.13 8.13
C GLN A 337 -4.25 17.57 8.66
N ASN A 338 -5.46 18.03 9.01
CA ASN A 338 -5.76 19.39 9.47
C ASN A 338 -5.20 20.52 8.58
N SER A 339 -4.90 20.24 7.31
CA SER A 339 -4.30 21.21 6.39
C SER A 339 -5.33 22.17 5.77
N GLY A 340 -6.62 22.01 6.10
CA GLY A 340 -7.72 22.82 5.61
C GLY A 340 -8.05 22.57 4.14
N CYS A 341 -9.05 23.28 3.65
CA CYS A 341 -9.61 23.05 2.31
C CYS A 341 -8.61 23.34 1.18
N GLY A 342 -7.70 24.30 1.41
CA GLY A 342 -6.70 24.70 0.42
C GLY A 342 -5.78 23.55 0.01
N PHE A 343 -5.44 22.66 0.94
CA PHE A 343 -4.58 21.52 0.65
C PHE A 343 -5.17 20.61 -0.44
N ALA A 344 -6.47 20.31 -0.40
CA ALA A 344 -7.10 19.52 -1.44
C ALA A 344 -7.39 20.31 -2.72
N THR A 345 -7.75 21.60 -2.60
CA THR A 345 -8.41 22.35 -3.68
C THR A 345 -7.53 23.33 -4.46
N THR A 346 -6.32 23.65 -3.98
CA THR A 346 -5.42 24.63 -4.61
C THR A 346 -4.19 23.97 -5.22
N PRO A 347 -3.52 24.59 -6.22
CA PRO A 347 -2.26 24.07 -6.74
C PRO A 347 -1.22 23.91 -5.62
N CYS A 348 -0.41 22.87 -5.67
CA CYS A 348 0.61 22.59 -4.64
C CYS A 348 1.74 23.62 -4.60
N LEU A 349 2.00 24.27 -5.73
CA LEU A 349 2.92 25.40 -5.86
C LEU A 349 2.16 26.62 -6.39
N SER A 350 2.50 27.80 -5.89
CA SER A 350 1.94 29.08 -6.32
C SER A 350 3.03 30.04 -6.76
N THR A 351 2.68 30.97 -7.64
CA THR A 351 3.55 32.09 -8.06
C THR A 351 2.83 33.39 -7.73
N PRO A 352 3.02 33.95 -6.53
CA PRO A 352 2.42 35.23 -6.16
C PRO A 352 2.82 36.32 -7.16
N THR A 353 1.85 37.13 -7.60
CA THR A 353 2.00 38.12 -8.69
C THR A 353 3.09 39.17 -8.47
N ASP A 354 3.47 39.42 -7.22
CA ASP A 354 4.46 40.42 -6.83
C ASP A 354 5.81 39.79 -6.43
N THR A 355 5.98 38.49 -6.65
CA THR A 355 7.21 37.77 -6.34
C THR A 355 7.75 37.06 -7.58
N ASN A 356 9.05 37.16 -7.82
CA ASN A 356 9.74 36.34 -8.81
C ASN A 356 10.06 34.93 -8.26
N GLN A 357 9.18 34.37 -7.42
CA GLN A 357 9.41 33.13 -6.69
C GLN A 357 8.23 32.16 -6.84
N ILE A 358 8.57 30.88 -6.92
CA ILE A 358 7.60 29.78 -6.83
C ILE A 358 7.62 29.30 -5.38
N LEU A 359 6.47 29.32 -4.71
CA LEU A 359 6.37 29.00 -3.29
C LEU A 359 5.45 27.78 -3.09
N PRO A 360 5.80 26.86 -2.17
CA PRO A 360 4.89 25.81 -1.73
C PRO A 360 3.63 26.39 -1.11
N SER A 361 2.47 25.94 -1.56
CA SER A 361 1.17 26.30 -0.99
C SER A 361 0.92 25.62 0.37
N ASN A 362 1.67 24.56 0.66
CA ASN A 362 1.64 23.83 1.93
C ASN A 362 3.05 23.29 2.24
N PRO A 363 3.46 23.21 3.52
CA PRO A 363 4.78 22.67 3.93
C PRO A 363 5.07 21.23 3.49
N ALA A 364 4.06 20.44 3.14
CA ALA A 364 4.23 19.10 2.59
C ALA A 364 4.84 19.09 1.17
N PHE A 365 4.72 20.21 0.43
CA PHE A 365 5.28 20.39 -0.90
C PHE A 365 6.60 21.18 -0.83
N CYS A 366 7.41 21.07 -1.88
CA CYS A 366 8.70 21.74 -1.96
C CYS A 366 8.94 22.32 -3.36
N ASN A 367 9.75 23.36 -3.52
CA ASN A 367 9.93 24.07 -4.79
C ASN A 367 11.33 23.83 -5.42
N GLY A 368 11.97 22.71 -5.09
CA GLY A 368 13.32 22.36 -5.53
C GLY A 368 14.45 23.07 -4.79
N SER A 369 14.14 24.09 -3.96
CA SER A 369 15.15 24.79 -3.17
C SER A 369 15.52 23.98 -1.93
N ILE A 370 16.79 24.02 -1.56
CA ILE A 370 17.29 23.63 -0.24
C ILE A 370 16.69 24.58 0.82
N PRO A 371 16.39 24.12 2.05
CA PRO A 371 16.93 22.94 2.71
C PRO A 371 16.21 21.61 2.49
N ASP A 372 16.98 20.52 2.69
CA ASP A 372 16.46 19.17 2.86
C ASP A 372 15.63 19.10 4.15
N ARG A 373 14.45 18.50 4.05
CA ARG A 373 13.47 18.38 5.14
C ARG A 373 13.05 16.95 5.34
N CYS A 374 12.20 16.70 6.32
CA CYS A 374 11.71 15.37 6.55
C CYS A 374 10.76 14.91 5.44
N ALA A 375 10.88 13.64 5.05
CA ALA A 375 9.92 13.01 4.16
C ALA A 375 8.56 12.83 4.86
N ALA A 376 7.55 12.48 4.07
CA ALA A 376 6.20 12.17 4.55
C ALA A 376 6.23 11.23 5.78
N GLY A 377 5.42 11.54 6.80
CA GLY A 377 5.35 10.76 8.04
C GLY A 377 6.55 10.94 8.99
N ARG A 378 7.57 11.72 8.61
CA ARG A 378 8.75 12.02 9.45
C ARG A 378 9.51 10.78 9.92
N TYR A 379 9.47 9.70 9.16
CA TYR A 379 10.27 8.50 9.43
C TYR A 379 11.67 8.59 8.85
N SER A 380 11.86 9.43 7.83
CA SER A 380 13.09 9.48 7.06
C SER A 380 13.49 10.92 6.77
N LYS A 381 14.79 11.18 6.69
CA LYS A 381 15.31 12.41 6.07
C LYS A 381 14.94 12.41 4.58
N GLY A 382 14.68 13.58 4.02
CA GLY A 382 14.20 13.72 2.66
C GLY A 382 14.85 14.87 1.90
N TYR A 383 14.88 14.70 0.59
CA TYR A 383 15.29 15.74 -0.35
C TYR A 383 14.10 16.17 -1.19
N CYS A 384 14.12 17.38 -1.74
CA CYS A 384 13.01 17.82 -2.58
C CYS A 384 12.98 17.07 -3.93
N GLY A 385 11.90 16.34 -4.19
CA GLY A 385 11.76 15.48 -5.36
C GLY A 385 11.32 16.21 -6.63
N VAL A 386 12.19 17.00 -7.27
CA VAL A 386 11.91 17.71 -8.53
C VAL A 386 12.48 17.02 -9.78
N SER A 387 11.66 16.87 -10.81
CA SER A 387 11.98 16.23 -12.10
C SER A 387 12.80 17.15 -13.00
N SER A 388 14.01 16.71 -13.42
CA SER A 388 14.90 17.43 -14.36
C SER A 388 14.96 16.74 -15.73
N SER A 389 15.22 17.49 -16.80
CA SER A 389 15.35 16.91 -18.16
C SER A 389 16.52 15.94 -18.31
N SER A 390 17.45 15.93 -17.36
CA SER A 390 18.63 15.06 -17.31
C SER A 390 18.39 13.73 -16.61
N ARG A 391 17.31 13.59 -15.82
CA ARG A 391 17.04 12.39 -15.00
C ARG A 391 15.79 11.62 -15.40
N ASP A 392 14.88 12.24 -16.17
CA ASP A 392 13.57 11.64 -16.43
C ASP A 392 13.28 11.44 -17.92
N SER A 393 12.74 10.27 -18.26
CA SER A 393 12.33 9.89 -19.62
C SER A 393 10.91 10.37 -20.00
N GLY A 394 10.19 11.02 -19.07
CA GLY A 394 8.80 11.43 -19.23
C GLY A 394 8.61 12.93 -19.44
N THR A 395 7.69 13.31 -20.34
CA THR A 395 7.30 14.71 -20.51
C THR A 395 6.23 15.08 -19.49
N VAL A 396 6.51 16.05 -18.61
CA VAL A 396 5.51 16.63 -17.69
C VAL A 396 4.40 17.33 -18.51
N PRO A 397 3.11 16.94 -18.36
CA PRO A 397 1.98 17.59 -19.03
C PRO A 397 1.87 19.08 -18.69
N ALA A 398 1.29 19.90 -19.57
CA ALA A 398 1.33 21.35 -19.46
C ALA A 398 0.61 21.88 -18.21
N GLU A 399 -0.51 21.27 -17.87
CA GLU A 399 -1.34 21.49 -16.69
C GLU A 399 -0.61 21.23 -15.35
N TYR A 400 0.44 20.42 -15.38
CA TYR A 400 1.25 20.06 -14.21
C TYR A 400 2.66 20.67 -14.23
N ARG A 401 2.89 21.68 -15.08
CA ARG A 401 4.16 22.42 -15.12
C ARG A 401 4.14 23.56 -14.12
N TYR A 402 4.69 23.31 -12.94
CA TYR A 402 4.76 24.30 -11.87
C TYR A 402 5.93 25.27 -12.00
N PHE A 403 6.97 24.89 -12.77
CA PHE A 403 8.19 25.67 -12.95
C PHE A 403 8.27 26.28 -14.35
N ASN A 404 8.59 27.57 -14.45
CA ASN A 404 8.76 28.30 -15.71
C ASN A 404 10.20 28.85 -15.81
N SER A 405 10.84 28.64 -16.96
CA SER A 405 12.19 29.15 -17.29
C SER A 405 12.33 30.68 -17.29
N SER A 406 11.21 31.41 -17.28
CA SER A 406 11.19 32.88 -17.27
C SER A 406 11.28 33.49 -15.86
N LEU A 407 11.18 32.67 -14.80
CA LEU A 407 11.33 33.11 -13.41
C LEU A 407 12.78 32.85 -12.96
N PRO A 408 13.48 33.82 -12.32
CA PRO A 408 14.84 33.63 -11.82
C PRO A 408 14.83 32.67 -10.63
N LEU A 409 14.85 31.38 -10.93
CA LEU A 409 15.01 30.34 -9.94
C LEU A 409 16.50 30.24 -9.58
N ASN A 410 16.82 30.18 -8.29
CA ASN A 410 18.09 29.66 -7.77
C ASN A 410 18.17 28.12 -7.92
N LEU A 411 17.32 27.52 -8.76
CA LEU A 411 17.47 26.14 -9.17
C LEU A 411 18.54 26.12 -10.26
N THR A 412 19.62 25.41 -10.01
CA THR A 412 20.80 25.33 -10.90
C THR A 412 20.51 24.72 -12.28
N ASP A 413 19.26 24.34 -12.57
CA ASP A 413 18.87 23.76 -13.84
C ASP A 413 17.54 24.37 -14.32
N ALA A 414 17.58 25.09 -15.44
CA ALA A 414 16.39 25.63 -16.11
C ALA A 414 15.47 24.51 -16.69
N SER A 415 15.75 23.26 -16.36
CA SER A 415 15.09 22.07 -16.89
C SER A 415 13.98 21.49 -16.01
N TYR A 416 13.80 21.96 -14.77
CA TYR A 416 12.74 21.45 -13.90
C TYR A 416 11.35 21.83 -14.41
N LYS A 417 10.43 20.86 -14.45
CA LYS A 417 9.04 21.09 -14.90
C LYS A 417 8.01 20.75 -13.84
N GLY A 418 8.29 19.78 -12.97
CA GLY A 418 7.41 19.35 -11.88
C GLY A 418 8.15 18.43 -10.90
N GLY A 419 7.42 17.65 -10.13
CA GLY A 419 7.93 16.63 -9.21
C GLY A 419 8.14 15.26 -9.86
N TYR A 420 8.82 14.35 -9.17
CA TYR A 420 9.14 13.00 -9.69
C TYR A 420 7.95 12.05 -9.80
N VAL A 421 6.90 12.24 -9.02
CA VAL A 421 5.80 11.29 -8.87
C VAL A 421 4.59 11.75 -9.71
N PRO A 422 4.26 11.10 -10.85
CA PRO A 422 3.21 11.58 -11.75
C PRO A 422 1.82 11.67 -11.11
N LEU A 423 1.46 10.70 -10.27
CA LEU A 423 0.15 10.66 -9.59
C LEU A 423 0.04 11.68 -8.45
N MET A 424 1.14 12.34 -8.06
CA MET A 424 1.02 13.50 -7.16
C MET A 424 0.60 14.76 -7.92
N ASP A 425 -0.03 14.66 -9.10
CA ASP A 425 -0.15 15.75 -10.08
C ASP A 425 1.21 16.39 -10.44
N TYR A 426 2.29 15.60 -10.42
CA TYR A 426 3.67 16.10 -10.45
C TYR A 426 3.95 17.17 -9.37
N CYS A 427 3.26 17.17 -8.24
CA CYS A 427 3.59 18.03 -7.11
C CYS A 427 4.87 17.52 -6.44
N PRO A 428 5.95 18.33 -6.41
CA PRO A 428 7.16 17.99 -5.69
C PRO A 428 6.93 17.90 -4.17
N THR A 429 7.31 16.77 -3.59
CA THR A 429 7.33 16.51 -2.14
C THR A 429 8.72 16.11 -1.67
N TYR A 430 8.94 16.09 -0.36
CA TYR A 430 10.18 15.57 0.21
C TYR A 430 10.21 14.03 0.13
N MET A 431 11.18 13.52 -0.62
CA MET A 431 11.34 12.10 -0.93
C MET A 431 12.45 11.50 -0.08
N PRO A 432 12.23 10.31 0.49
CA PRO A 432 13.25 9.63 1.25
C PRO A 432 14.28 9.02 0.27
N TYR A 433 15.52 8.76 0.71
CA TYR A 433 16.63 8.35 -0.18
C TYR A 433 17.37 7.10 0.32
N GLY A 434 18.00 6.38 -0.62
CA GLY A 434 18.75 5.16 -0.38
C GLY A 434 18.02 3.89 -0.83
N SER A 435 18.42 2.73 -0.30
CA SER A 435 18.03 1.42 -0.84
C SER A 435 16.85 0.73 -0.14
N PHE A 436 16.10 1.45 0.72
CA PHE A 436 14.90 1.00 1.47
C PHE A 436 14.72 -0.52 1.59
N SER A 437 15.63 -1.11 2.35
CA SER A 437 15.69 -2.54 2.64
C SER A 437 16.24 -2.68 4.05
N SER A 438 15.72 -3.63 4.82
CA SER A 438 16.26 -3.96 6.14
C SER A 438 17.43 -4.96 6.09
N GLN A 439 17.89 -5.34 4.89
CA GLN A 439 19.02 -6.23 4.70
C GLN A 439 20.35 -5.57 5.06
N GLN A 440 21.30 -6.37 5.54
CA GLN A 440 22.63 -5.89 5.93
C GLN A 440 23.35 -5.19 4.76
N GLY A 441 24.01 -4.06 5.04
CA GLY A 441 24.76 -3.30 4.04
C GLY A 441 23.91 -2.44 3.12
N LYS A 442 22.57 -2.44 3.29
CA LYS A 442 21.67 -1.48 2.65
C LYS A 442 21.47 -0.31 3.61
N MET A 443 21.84 0.90 3.17
CA MET A 443 21.60 2.14 3.91
C MET A 443 20.50 2.96 3.23
N ASN A 444 19.72 3.64 4.05
CA ASN A 444 18.66 4.55 3.60
C ASN A 444 18.53 5.71 4.60
N SER A 445 17.56 6.60 4.37
CA SER A 445 17.37 7.77 5.19
C SER A 445 16.40 7.58 6.37
N ASP A 446 15.96 6.35 6.64
CA ASP A 446 15.01 6.02 7.71
C ASP A 446 15.68 6.10 9.09
N CYS A 447 15.11 6.93 9.96
CA CYS A 447 15.59 7.21 11.30
C CYS A 447 15.46 6.02 12.25
N ARG A 448 14.62 5.02 11.91
CA ARG A 448 14.33 3.88 12.78
C ARG A 448 15.44 2.83 12.78
N PHE A 449 16.30 2.83 11.77
CA PHE A 449 17.38 1.85 11.64
C PHE A 449 18.69 2.41 12.18
N ALA A 450 19.20 1.80 13.25
CA ALA A 450 20.47 2.19 13.87
C ALA A 450 21.67 2.14 12.90
N SER A 451 21.62 1.28 11.87
CA SER A 451 22.64 1.19 10.81
C SER A 451 22.74 2.44 9.94
N ASN A 452 21.75 3.33 9.97
CA ASN A 452 21.75 4.59 9.24
C ASN A 452 22.42 5.74 10.03
N ALA A 453 22.88 5.50 11.25
CA ALA A 453 23.55 6.51 12.05
C ALA A 453 24.81 7.05 11.33
N PRO A 454 25.03 8.38 11.30
CA PRO A 454 26.19 8.96 10.65
C PRO A 454 27.48 8.57 11.37
N SER A 455 28.56 8.39 10.61
CA SER A 455 29.89 8.09 11.18
C SER A 455 30.44 9.22 12.06
N VAL A 456 30.00 10.46 11.82
CA VAL A 456 30.30 11.63 12.63
C VAL A 456 29.00 12.34 12.99
N ASN A 457 28.70 12.43 14.28
CA ASN A 457 27.44 12.97 14.78
C ASN A 457 27.57 14.44 15.21
N ASN A 458 27.75 15.35 14.24
CA ASN A 458 27.91 16.78 14.50
C ASN A 458 26.61 17.50 14.91
N HIS A 459 25.46 16.84 14.71
CA HIS A 459 24.13 17.43 14.89
C HIS A 459 23.33 16.79 16.03
N GLY A 460 23.94 15.87 16.78
CA GLY A 460 23.32 15.24 17.93
C GLY A 460 22.19 14.29 17.59
N GLU A 461 22.22 13.69 16.41
CA GLU A 461 21.24 12.74 15.90
C GLU A 461 21.26 11.43 16.70
N ALA A 462 20.12 10.77 16.77
CA ALA A 462 19.93 9.45 17.36
C ALA A 462 19.01 8.61 16.48
N TYR A 463 19.43 7.37 16.21
CA TYR A 463 18.71 6.43 15.35
C TYR A 463 18.22 5.24 16.18
N GLY A 464 17.02 4.76 15.88
CA GLY A 464 16.42 3.64 16.60
C GLY A 464 14.88 3.65 16.55
N PRO A 465 14.22 2.66 17.18
CA PRO A 465 12.78 2.41 17.08
C PRO A 465 11.87 3.65 17.21
N SER A 466 12.18 4.53 18.16
CA SER A 466 11.40 5.73 18.45
C SER A 466 11.87 6.98 17.69
N SER A 467 12.92 6.87 16.88
CA SER A 467 13.49 8.01 16.18
C SER A 467 12.62 8.47 15.02
N ARG A 468 12.51 9.79 14.90
CA ARG A 468 11.82 10.50 13.81
C ARG A 468 12.73 11.57 13.26
N CYS A 469 12.44 11.99 12.04
CA CYS A 469 13.10 13.11 11.40
C CYS A 469 12.50 14.43 11.90
N PHE A 470 13.38 15.37 12.21
CA PHE A 470 13.02 16.76 12.50
C PHE A 470 13.93 17.72 11.73
N GLU A 471 13.38 18.86 11.35
CA GLU A 471 14.17 20.01 10.93
C GLU A 471 14.88 20.63 12.15
N HIS A 472 16.13 21.06 12.00
CA HIS A 472 16.92 21.61 13.10
C HIS A 472 17.97 22.63 12.64
N SER A 473 18.49 23.41 13.60
CA SER A 473 19.65 24.29 13.43
C SER A 473 20.85 23.92 14.31
N ILE A 474 20.79 22.73 14.96
CA ILE A 474 21.86 22.24 15.83
C ILE A 474 23.18 22.11 15.08
N GLY A 475 24.23 22.78 15.58
CA GLY A 475 25.56 22.71 14.98
C GLY A 475 25.72 23.56 13.73
N SER A 476 24.80 24.49 13.45
CA SER A 476 24.79 25.30 12.22
C SER A 476 24.92 24.43 10.96
N PRO A 477 23.97 23.49 10.74
CA PRO A 477 24.05 22.58 9.61
C PRO A 477 24.02 23.36 8.30
N SER A 478 24.69 22.85 7.27
CA SER A 478 24.37 23.29 5.91
C SER A 478 22.96 22.84 5.55
N ASP A 479 22.38 23.42 4.50
CA ASP A 479 21.00 23.16 4.12
C ASP A 479 20.71 21.67 3.78
N LEU A 480 21.74 20.89 3.40
CA LEU A 480 21.65 19.43 3.17
C LEU A 480 21.55 18.61 4.46
N PHE A 481 21.91 19.20 5.60
CA PHE A 481 21.87 18.59 6.92
C PHE A 481 20.91 19.33 7.86
N ALA A 482 20.03 20.16 7.32
CA ALA A 482 19.01 20.89 8.08
C ALA A 482 17.88 19.99 8.61
N SER A 483 17.89 18.70 8.26
CA SER A 483 17.07 17.67 8.86
C SER A 483 17.93 16.54 9.45
N GLY A 484 17.46 15.98 10.57
CA GLY A 484 18.20 15.00 11.35
C GLY A 484 17.27 14.07 12.11
N CYS A 485 17.78 12.90 12.48
CA CYS A 485 17.02 11.89 13.22
C CYS A 485 17.17 12.09 14.73
N PHE A 486 16.07 12.11 15.47
CA PHE A 486 16.08 12.26 16.92
C PHE A 486 15.10 11.29 17.57
N SER A 487 15.52 10.63 18.66
CA SER A 487 14.63 9.73 19.42
C SER A 487 13.53 10.52 20.10
N VAL A 488 12.29 10.03 19.99
CA VAL A 488 11.09 10.67 20.52
C VAL A 488 10.61 9.95 21.78
N SER A 489 10.10 10.70 22.73
CA SER A 489 9.35 10.19 23.89
C SER A 489 8.07 10.99 24.06
N CYS A 490 6.94 10.39 23.70
CA CYS A 490 5.63 11.00 23.83
C CYS A 490 5.18 10.96 25.30
N TYR A 491 4.44 11.97 25.75
CA TYR A 491 3.78 12.02 27.07
C TYR A 491 2.42 12.70 27.00
N THR A 492 1.57 12.44 28.00
CA THR A 492 0.26 13.12 28.15
C THR A 492 0.42 14.33 29.04
N VAL A 493 -0.05 15.50 28.61
CA VAL A 493 -0.07 16.70 29.44
C VAL A 493 -1.14 16.52 30.53
N PRO A 494 -0.78 16.48 31.83
CA PRO A 494 -1.74 16.12 32.89
C PRO A 494 -2.94 17.06 33.02
N THR A 495 -2.78 18.32 32.64
CA THR A 495 -3.81 19.35 32.80
C THR A 495 -4.83 19.37 31.66
N THR A 496 -4.42 19.05 30.44
CA THR A 496 -5.28 19.15 29.24
C THR A 496 -5.60 17.80 28.62
N GLY A 497 -4.88 16.73 28.99
CA GLY A 497 -4.97 15.42 28.33
C GLY A 497 -4.40 15.40 26.91
N SER A 498 -3.80 16.50 26.46
CA SER A 498 -3.23 16.60 25.11
C SER A 498 -1.95 15.77 24.99
N ALA A 499 -1.71 15.20 23.81
CA ALA A 499 -0.43 14.57 23.50
C ALA A 499 0.68 15.63 23.38
N ALA A 500 1.82 15.33 23.97
CA ALA A 500 3.05 16.12 23.88
C ALA A 500 4.25 15.17 23.74
N TYR A 501 5.45 15.71 23.48
CA TYR A 501 6.64 14.87 23.37
C TYR A 501 7.94 15.60 23.68
N ARG A 502 8.97 14.82 23.98
CA ARG A 502 10.37 15.26 24.06
C ARG A 502 11.19 14.57 22.99
N VAL A 503 12.27 15.21 22.58
CA VAL A 503 13.28 14.62 21.70
C VAL A 503 14.63 14.62 22.40
N LYS A 504 15.46 13.59 22.17
CA LYS A 504 16.86 13.61 22.64
C LYS A 504 17.77 14.14 21.55
N ALA A 505 18.42 15.27 21.83
CA ALA A 505 19.43 15.88 20.98
C ALA A 505 20.75 15.97 21.74
N ASN A 506 21.85 15.43 21.19
CA ASN A 506 23.13 15.29 21.91
C ASN A 506 22.99 14.58 23.28
N GLY A 507 22.06 13.63 23.38
CA GLY A 507 21.74 12.93 24.63
C GLY A 507 20.94 13.74 25.66
N VAL A 508 20.63 15.01 25.38
CA VAL A 508 19.86 15.90 26.26
C VAL A 508 18.41 15.98 25.78
N ASP A 509 17.47 15.96 26.72
CA ASP A 509 16.04 16.12 26.40
C ASP A 509 15.72 17.56 26.02
N VAL A 510 15.07 17.73 24.88
CA VAL A 510 14.44 18.96 24.39
C VAL A 510 12.94 18.76 24.46
N ASP A 511 12.25 19.57 25.25
CA ASP A 511 10.80 19.49 25.39
C ASP A 511 10.10 20.22 24.24
N CYS A 512 9.36 19.47 23.42
CA CYS A 512 8.59 20.00 22.30
C CYS A 512 7.16 20.36 22.68
N GLY A 513 6.69 19.98 23.88
CA GLY A 513 5.30 20.16 24.28
C GLY A 513 4.34 19.57 23.23
N VAL A 514 3.28 20.32 22.91
CA VAL A 514 2.28 19.93 21.89
C VAL A 514 2.75 20.14 20.45
N GLY A 515 3.95 20.68 20.24
CA GLY A 515 4.50 20.99 18.93
C GLY A 515 3.96 22.28 18.29
N GLY A 516 4.31 22.48 17.01
CA GLY A 516 3.96 23.65 16.20
C GLY A 516 4.96 24.82 16.26
N ALA A 517 6.11 24.66 16.93
CA ALA A 517 7.09 25.72 17.14
C ALA A 517 8.51 25.20 17.26
N ASN A 518 9.50 26.10 17.19
CA ASN A 518 10.90 25.74 17.47
C ASN A 518 11.13 25.62 18.98
N ALA A 519 11.79 24.54 19.41
CA ALA A 519 12.28 24.37 20.77
C ALA A 519 13.81 24.59 20.84
N PRO A 520 14.32 25.30 21.86
CA PRO A 520 15.75 25.54 22.01
C PRO A 520 16.51 24.25 22.33
N ALA A 521 17.67 24.09 21.71
CA ALA A 521 18.58 22.97 21.94
C ALA A 521 20.02 23.47 22.12
N SER A 522 20.90 22.63 22.66
CA SER A 522 22.33 22.96 22.75
C SER A 522 22.90 23.25 21.35
N ASN A 523 23.40 24.47 21.15
CA ASN A 523 23.96 24.93 19.87
C ASN A 523 22.95 24.97 18.70
N GLY A 524 21.68 25.31 18.97
CA GLY A 524 20.66 25.51 17.92
C GLY A 524 19.23 25.35 18.43
N SER A 525 18.37 24.83 17.57
CA SER A 525 16.96 24.54 17.88
C SER A 525 16.45 23.37 17.05
N ILE A 526 15.34 22.78 17.47
CA ILE A 526 14.59 21.75 16.73
C ILE A 526 13.21 22.31 16.40
N TYR A 527 12.78 22.18 15.15
CA TYR A 527 11.39 22.46 14.79
C TYR A 527 10.50 21.31 15.26
N CYS A 528 9.70 21.57 16.29
CA CYS A 528 8.77 20.60 16.82
C CYS A 528 7.49 20.62 16.00
N ALA A 529 7.27 19.59 15.18
CA ALA A 529 6.01 19.38 14.47
C ALA A 529 4.84 19.17 15.45
N PRO A 530 3.59 19.42 15.06
CA PRO A 530 2.43 19.10 15.88
C PRO A 530 2.50 17.67 16.43
N ALA A 531 2.20 17.50 17.73
CA ALA A 531 2.29 16.19 18.38
C ALA A 531 1.39 15.13 17.72
N THR A 532 0.34 15.53 16.99
CA THR A 532 -0.51 14.62 16.21
C THR A 532 0.21 13.96 15.03
N GLU A 533 1.28 14.56 14.50
CA GLU A 533 2.11 13.96 13.44
C GLU A 533 3.18 13.01 13.99
N ILE A 534 3.70 13.32 15.19
CA ILE A 534 4.81 12.59 15.82
C ILE A 534 4.30 11.44 16.71
N CYS A 535 3.18 11.68 17.38
CA CYS A 535 2.52 10.82 18.35
C CYS A 535 1.01 10.66 18.00
N PRO A 536 0.65 10.14 16.81
CA PRO A 536 -0.74 10.08 16.34
C PRO A 536 -1.68 9.32 17.31
N ALA A 537 -2.98 9.64 17.21
CA ALA A 537 -4.02 9.38 18.20
C ALA A 537 -4.09 7.92 18.71
N GLY A 538 -4.07 7.77 20.03
CA GLY A 538 -3.95 6.48 20.74
C GLY A 538 -2.87 6.45 21.82
N LEU A 539 -2.21 7.58 22.11
CA LEU A 539 -1.18 7.72 23.14
C LEU A 539 -0.04 6.70 22.99
N SER A 540 0.79 6.88 21.96
CA SER A 540 2.14 6.28 21.87
C SER A 540 3.03 6.50 23.12
N VAL A 541 2.55 7.27 24.09
CA VAL A 541 3.07 7.45 25.45
C VAL A 541 3.08 6.16 26.26
N GLU A 542 2.06 5.31 26.11
CA GLU A 542 1.83 4.20 27.04
C GLU A 542 2.14 2.82 26.43
N CYS A 543 2.42 2.77 25.14
CA CYS A 543 2.84 1.55 24.46
C CYS A 543 4.36 1.51 24.27
N GLU A 544 4.93 0.31 24.37
CA GLU A 544 6.36 0.06 24.22
C GLU A 544 6.89 0.66 22.90
N ASN A 545 8.00 1.41 22.99
CA ASN A 545 8.68 2.10 21.89
C ASN A 545 7.78 2.95 20.96
N GLY A 546 6.60 3.38 21.43
CA GLY A 546 5.62 4.08 20.61
C GLY A 546 5.17 3.26 19.39
N CYS A 547 5.06 1.94 19.56
CA CYS A 547 4.68 0.99 18.50
C CYS A 547 5.56 1.06 17.24
N PHE A 548 6.85 1.41 17.39
CA PHE A 548 7.83 1.51 16.31
C PHE A 548 7.41 2.45 15.15
N ALA A 549 6.39 3.31 15.37
CA ALA A 549 5.65 3.98 14.29
C ALA A 549 4.99 3.05 13.24
N ARG A 550 4.98 1.74 13.49
CA ARG A 550 4.42 0.72 12.61
C ARG A 550 3.13 0.15 13.16
N GLY A 551 2.46 0.92 14.02
CA GLY A 551 1.20 0.57 14.63
C GLY A 551 0.59 1.75 15.37
N THR A 552 -0.61 1.53 15.90
CA THR A 552 -1.32 2.49 16.73
C THR A 552 -1.39 1.96 18.15
N CYS A 553 -1.11 2.82 19.13
CA CYS A 553 -1.27 2.44 20.53
C CYS A 553 -2.76 2.40 20.91
N ARG A 554 -3.15 1.35 21.64
CA ARG A 554 -4.53 1.10 22.04
C ARG A 554 -4.57 0.68 23.51
N ASN A 555 -5.71 0.87 24.16
CA ASN A 555 -5.96 0.49 25.54
C ASN A 555 -7.20 -0.41 25.60
N ASN A 556 -7.10 -1.57 26.27
CA ASN A 556 -8.21 -2.52 26.42
C ASN A 556 -8.91 -2.43 27.80
N GLY A 557 -8.75 -1.32 28.50
CA GLY A 557 -9.23 -1.08 29.87
C GLY A 557 -8.22 -1.44 30.96
N ASN A 558 -7.26 -2.34 30.70
CA ASN A 558 -6.30 -2.82 31.70
C ASN A 558 -4.83 -2.61 31.29
N THR A 559 -4.54 -2.71 29.99
CA THR A 559 -3.18 -2.66 29.45
C THR A 559 -3.16 -1.93 28.12
N ASN A 560 -2.09 -1.18 27.89
CA ASN A 560 -1.78 -0.63 26.59
C ASN A 560 -1.09 -1.67 25.71
N TYR A 561 -1.44 -1.68 24.43
CA TYR A 561 -0.88 -2.60 23.46
C TYR A 561 -0.77 -1.93 22.09
N CYS A 562 0.19 -2.39 21.29
CA CYS A 562 0.33 -1.93 19.92
C CYS A 562 -0.55 -2.75 18.98
N LEU A 563 -1.39 -2.06 18.22
CA LEU A 563 -2.06 -2.61 17.06
C LEU A 563 -1.20 -2.34 15.82
N CYS A 564 -0.51 -3.36 15.34
CA CYS A 564 0.44 -3.22 14.24
C CYS A 564 -0.24 -3.06 12.89
N LYS A 565 0.38 -2.25 12.03
CA LYS A 565 0.05 -2.16 10.61
C LYS A 565 0.33 -3.51 9.93
N PRO A 566 -0.36 -3.82 8.81
CA PRO A 566 -0.07 -5.00 8.04
C PRO A 566 1.41 -5.23 7.73
N GLY A 567 1.86 -6.47 7.97
CA GLY A 567 3.26 -6.87 7.82
C GLY A 567 4.14 -6.70 9.05
N PHE A 568 3.62 -6.09 10.12
CA PHE A 568 4.34 -5.88 11.37
C PHE A 568 3.68 -6.61 12.54
N THR A 569 4.52 -7.07 13.47
CA THR A 569 4.13 -7.94 14.59
C THR A 569 4.96 -7.65 15.84
N GLY A 570 4.63 -8.31 16.95
CA GLY A 570 5.31 -8.14 18.22
C GLY A 570 4.64 -7.13 19.15
N LEU A 571 5.20 -6.96 20.35
CA LEU A 571 4.65 -6.09 21.40
C LEU A 571 4.68 -4.61 21.03
N ASP A 572 5.67 -4.21 20.24
CA ASP A 572 5.92 -2.84 19.83
C ASP A 572 5.92 -2.66 18.30
N CYS A 573 5.51 -3.66 17.51
CA CYS A 573 5.53 -3.64 16.04
C CYS A 573 6.91 -3.54 15.38
N SER A 574 7.99 -3.88 16.10
CA SER A 574 9.34 -4.01 15.52
C SER A 574 9.54 -5.30 14.71
N GLY A 575 8.78 -6.35 15.02
CA GLY A 575 8.75 -7.60 14.27
C GLY A 575 8.04 -7.42 12.92
N PHE A 576 8.34 -8.28 11.97
CA PHE A 576 7.70 -8.29 10.66
C PHE A 576 7.64 -9.70 10.09
N GLY A 577 6.72 -9.90 9.16
CA GLY A 577 6.51 -11.17 8.47
C GLY A 577 5.11 -11.28 7.91
N TYR A 578 4.73 -12.50 7.50
CA TYR A 578 3.43 -12.75 6.87
C TYR A 578 2.34 -13.21 7.86
N GLU A 579 2.58 -13.06 9.16
CA GLU A 579 1.59 -13.37 10.19
C GLU A 579 0.73 -12.15 10.54
N PHE A 580 -0.59 -12.35 10.58
CA PHE A 580 -1.53 -11.34 11.02
C PHE A 580 -1.83 -11.49 12.51
N SER A 581 -1.77 -10.37 13.25
CA SER A 581 -2.18 -10.30 14.66
C SER A 581 -3.41 -9.40 14.81
N PRO A 582 -4.57 -9.93 15.26
CA PRO A 582 -5.77 -9.13 15.45
C PRO A 582 -5.64 -8.21 16.68
N ALA A 583 -6.42 -7.13 16.69
CA ALA A 583 -6.52 -6.21 17.82
C ALA A 583 -6.97 -6.90 19.11
N GLY A 584 -6.44 -6.45 20.24
CA GLY A 584 -6.83 -6.93 21.58
C GLY A 584 -6.21 -8.27 22.00
N LYS A 585 -5.54 -9.01 21.10
CA LYS A 585 -4.64 -10.09 21.50
C LYS A 585 -3.34 -9.49 22.01
N VAL A 586 -3.26 -9.23 23.31
CA VAL A 586 -1.97 -9.00 23.98
C VAL A 586 -1.12 -10.24 23.73
N LEU A 587 0.02 -10.08 23.05
CA LEU A 587 1.03 -11.13 22.92
C LEU A 587 1.71 -11.37 24.29
N SER A 588 0.96 -11.85 25.28
CA SER A 588 1.45 -12.04 26.67
C SER A 588 2.52 -13.13 26.82
N ASN A 589 3.08 -13.69 25.76
CA ASN A 589 3.92 -14.89 25.83
C ASN A 589 5.41 -14.71 25.52
N MET A 590 5.95 -13.49 25.47
CA MET A 590 7.42 -13.30 25.33
C MET A 590 8.16 -12.79 26.59
N ILE A 591 7.47 -12.59 27.72
CA ILE A 591 8.13 -12.22 28.99
C ILE A 591 8.81 -13.43 29.69
N ALA A 592 8.57 -14.67 29.23
CA ALA A 592 9.12 -15.87 29.86
C ALA A 592 10.52 -16.32 29.39
N ARG A 593 11.26 -15.53 28.58
CA ARG A 593 12.62 -15.92 28.12
C ARG A 593 13.77 -14.98 28.49
N SER A 594 13.53 -13.89 29.22
CA SER A 594 14.60 -12.97 29.65
C SER A 594 14.94 -13.01 31.15
N ALA A 595 14.31 -13.90 31.93
CA ALA A 595 14.63 -14.09 33.35
C ALA A 595 15.51 -15.33 33.60
N SER A 596 16.65 -15.45 32.93
CA SER A 596 17.75 -16.31 33.41
C SER A 596 19.11 -15.92 32.83
N SER A 597 19.61 -14.71 33.14
CA SER A 597 21.04 -14.42 32.99
C SER A 597 21.50 -13.27 33.88
N SER A 598 21.56 -13.54 35.19
CA SER A 598 22.42 -12.77 36.08
C SER A 598 23.49 -13.67 36.66
N GLY A 599 24.73 -13.44 36.24
CA GLY A 599 25.93 -13.80 37.00
C GLY A 599 26.84 -14.85 36.36
N ALA A 600 27.85 -14.40 35.60
CA ALA A 600 29.26 -14.68 35.88
C ALA A 600 30.17 -14.06 34.81
N THR A 601 31.20 -13.38 35.29
CA THR A 601 32.33 -12.77 34.58
C THR A 601 33.33 -13.80 34.05
N GLY A 602 33.86 -13.64 32.83
CA GLY A 602 35.13 -14.26 32.39
C GLY A 602 35.25 -14.50 30.86
N PRO A 603 36.45 -14.42 30.25
CA PRO A 603 36.60 -14.01 28.84
C PRO A 603 37.00 -15.13 27.86
N SER A 604 36.99 -14.74 26.57
CA SER A 604 37.68 -15.31 25.39
C SER A 604 37.01 -16.47 24.65
N GLY A 605 37.05 -16.38 23.32
CA GLY A 605 36.19 -17.10 22.38
C GLY A 605 36.66 -18.49 21.99
N ILE A 606 35.83 -19.21 21.23
CA ILE A 606 36.16 -20.35 20.35
C ILE A 606 34.98 -20.54 19.35
N ASP A 607 35.34 -21.00 18.16
CA ASP A 607 34.61 -21.16 16.89
C ASP A 607 33.21 -21.81 16.89
N SER A 608 32.36 -21.26 16.01
CA SER A 608 31.09 -21.83 15.57
C SER A 608 31.30 -22.95 14.55
N ALA A 609 31.68 -24.14 15.01
CA ALA A 609 31.65 -25.38 14.20
C ALA A 609 31.14 -26.63 14.97
N ALA A 610 30.86 -26.52 16.28
CA ALA A 610 30.50 -27.68 17.10
C ALA A 610 28.97 -27.91 17.28
N ILE A 611 28.11 -26.99 16.86
CA ILE A 611 26.64 -27.10 17.07
C ILE A 611 25.93 -27.85 15.91
N ALA A 612 26.58 -28.01 14.75
CA ALA A 612 26.00 -28.74 13.62
C ALA A 612 26.14 -30.28 13.69
N LEU A 613 26.96 -30.81 14.61
CA LEU A 613 27.25 -32.26 14.70
C LEU A 613 26.40 -33.03 15.73
N MET A 614 25.66 -32.35 16.61
CA MET A 614 24.80 -33.01 17.63
C MET A 614 23.37 -33.30 17.15
N SER A 615 22.90 -32.69 16.06
CA SER A 615 21.51 -32.84 15.59
C SER A 615 21.32 -33.95 14.55
N ILE A 616 22.41 -34.47 13.97
CA ILE A 616 22.37 -35.57 12.99
C ILE A 616 22.39 -36.95 13.68
N VAL A 617 22.93 -37.06 14.90
CA VAL A 617 22.98 -38.33 15.65
C VAL A 617 21.62 -38.67 16.29
N GLY A 618 20.82 -37.66 16.66
CA GLY A 618 19.49 -37.86 17.25
C GLY A 618 18.43 -38.40 16.28
N ALA A 619 18.51 -38.06 14.99
CA ALA A 619 17.54 -38.49 13.98
C ALA A 619 17.76 -39.94 13.50
N VAL A 620 18.98 -40.48 13.61
CA VAL A 620 19.30 -41.86 13.22
C VAL A 620 18.91 -42.90 14.30
N LEU A 621 18.80 -42.47 15.56
CA LEU A 621 18.40 -43.35 16.68
C LEU A 621 16.87 -43.49 16.84
N LEU A 622 16.06 -42.60 16.26
CA LEU A 622 14.60 -42.68 16.31
C LEU A 622 13.98 -43.52 15.17
N LEU A 623 14.68 -43.68 14.05
CA LEU A 623 14.24 -44.55 12.93
C LEU A 623 14.57 -46.04 13.12
N SER A 624 15.41 -46.38 14.10
CA SER A 624 15.82 -47.76 14.40
C SER A 624 14.96 -48.45 15.47
N CYS A 625 14.07 -47.73 16.17
CA CYS A 625 13.20 -48.30 17.23
C CYS A 625 11.82 -48.78 16.74
N CYS A 626 11.33 -48.38 15.56
CA CYS A 626 10.03 -48.84 15.05
C CYS A 626 10.10 -50.16 14.23
N ALA A 627 11.29 -50.65 13.89
CA ALA A 627 11.44 -51.87 13.08
C ALA A 627 11.58 -53.18 13.89
N MET A 628 11.64 -53.12 15.23
CA MET A 628 11.84 -54.30 16.11
C MET A 628 10.58 -54.81 16.82
N ALA A 629 9.37 -54.36 16.45
CA ALA A 629 8.12 -54.80 17.07
C ALA A 629 7.30 -55.82 16.24
N ALA A 630 7.77 -56.26 15.06
CA ALA A 630 6.98 -57.13 14.16
C ALA A 630 7.56 -58.54 13.92
N PHE A 631 8.59 -58.97 14.65
CA PHE A 631 9.30 -60.22 14.33
C PHE A 631 9.62 -61.11 15.54
N TYR A 632 8.65 -61.39 16.40
CA TYR A 632 8.70 -62.55 17.30
C TYR A 632 7.30 -63.05 17.63
N MET A 633 6.71 -63.85 16.74
CA MET A 633 5.83 -64.98 17.12
C MET A 633 5.60 -65.90 15.90
N LYS A 634 6.12 -67.15 16.02
CA LYS A 634 5.79 -68.43 15.34
C LYS A 634 6.88 -69.02 14.43
N GLY A 635 7.45 -70.15 14.89
CA GLY A 635 8.16 -71.14 14.07
C GLY A 635 7.21 -72.16 13.40
N PRO A 636 7.66 -73.38 13.06
CA PRO A 636 8.37 -73.69 11.82
C PRO A 636 7.79 -74.88 11.02
N ALA A 637 8.22 -75.03 9.75
CA ALA A 637 8.39 -76.26 8.92
C ALA A 637 8.01 -75.94 7.45
N GLY A 638 8.72 -76.32 6.38
CA GLY A 638 9.96 -77.05 6.15
C GLY A 638 10.22 -77.19 4.63
N ARG A 639 11.51 -77.25 4.26
CA ARG A 639 12.17 -77.94 3.11
C ARG A 639 11.83 -77.66 1.61
N LEU A 640 12.93 -77.29 0.93
CA LEU A 640 13.53 -77.86 -0.32
C LEU A 640 13.35 -77.17 -1.71
N LYS A 641 14.43 -76.47 -2.11
CA LYS A 641 15.21 -76.46 -3.39
C LYS A 641 14.54 -76.65 -4.77
N ALA A 642 14.79 -75.70 -5.70
CA ALA A 642 15.60 -75.83 -6.95
C ALA A 642 15.38 -74.58 -7.87
N ILE A 643 16.40 -73.76 -8.18
CA ILE A 643 17.28 -73.71 -9.40
C ILE A 643 16.59 -73.40 -10.75
N HIS A 644 16.85 -72.20 -11.30
CA HIS A 644 17.38 -71.87 -12.65
C HIS A 644 17.26 -70.34 -12.91
N GLN A 645 18.34 -69.56 -13.05
CA GLN A 645 19.13 -69.25 -14.27
C GLN A 645 18.38 -68.49 -15.39
N ALA A 646 18.75 -67.20 -15.59
CA ALA A 646 19.53 -66.70 -16.74
C ALA A 646 19.02 -65.40 -17.40
N SER A 647 20.01 -64.52 -17.64
CA SER A 647 20.20 -63.58 -18.77
C SER A 647 19.32 -62.32 -18.94
N GLY A 648 19.97 -61.15 -18.83
CA GLY A 648 19.66 -59.93 -19.60
C GLY A 648 20.18 -60.04 -21.06
N PRO A 649 20.51 -58.95 -21.80
CA PRO A 649 20.73 -57.56 -21.38
C PRO A 649 20.19 -56.43 -22.33
N ALA A 650 20.35 -55.19 -21.85
CA ALA A 650 20.80 -53.94 -22.50
C ALA A 650 20.22 -53.40 -23.83
N GLY A 651 20.08 -52.07 -23.90
CA GLY A 651 20.18 -51.32 -25.16
C GLY A 651 19.60 -49.90 -25.13
N LEU A 652 20.48 -48.90 -25.03
CA LEU A 652 20.24 -47.46 -25.23
C LEU A 652 19.93 -47.11 -26.69
N THR A 653 19.07 -46.09 -26.89
CA THR A 653 19.33 -44.85 -27.66
C THR A 653 18.40 -43.77 -27.20
#